data_AF-R6XAU7-F1
#
_entry.id   AF-R6XAU7-F1
#
_cell.length_a   1.000
_cell.length_b   1.000
_cell.length_c   1.000
_cell.angle_alpha   90.00
_cell.angle_beta   90.00
_cell.angle_gamma   90.00
#
_symmetry.space_group_name_H-M   'P 1'
#
loop_
_entity.id
_entity.type
_entity.pdbx_description
1 polymer ?
#
loop_
_entity_poly.entity_id
_entity_poly.type
_entity_poly.pdbx_seq_one_letter_code
_entity_poly.pdbx_strand_id
1 'polypeptide(L)'
;MRYQKIFILLLAMVLAVACDSGKSPSFKKGNPYSKEYFGINGPVKYALYNHYKKGYVDQAIRMDFSPEGMLVKKRTFEKGDSIVNNYTYDGKNNIQSISGTDVGAYKNEFQKGNLAKEWFYSDEDQTEGFTLRYQVEGEKLIKKQNDIKTGKGVTTTYAYTSKGILQQEQQMQNDGSYTKNVYDADDHLTSIEHYGASGAYLYKEDINADYDEYNNLIKYQAKKNGKARAYYKVVYKYYTEDELSAANQQAESTITSDSASYEDKGEASAPSKWLLIAISVISLIFLFIYISIAIEEWHLFKNFGGETEIDGMRKMWMYNSRPYVRMAILFTILLAAFLSSIILLLLFGGVVWVLFWAIKLIFWAIIVIGWICLVGGIIGTIGGAFICLIPAVIGGVIVAFQDTLKGWGELFVAWGSEFLDNVNAIDWTISIYENYGTTILAIALTPLVCFLLLAIILIVISTLLRLYEFASMKIYNVHRPCPFCGNTHDFKYMIDGEEWSIPLHPGLYGILHQTNHDTGVRVPTMLMNGKAKLTRKCPNCERLVNEGHDKTYGTDIHIGIVGARSSGKSYMLYSGLEMLSQHFGDDFEQTDSDSNNKLADVTKRIHNGDGIQTAVKNRYKAIQFKLKRKWRPVPYHLFFYDVAGEKFNASTNKSQAALEFYNKVKTVVFIIDPTMTDIDKVVPSDAFTEWFKKHGNQSEKYDTEGTLSELKNILTQQVGRKTKDIDIIITCTKKDLGYLENSNYTYDLDENMIKKFISEELGLANVINSVSDFKSVSYAAVSATAEDRSALEELFLNILKQRGIKMD
;
A
#
# COMPACT_ATOMS: atom_id res chain seq x y z
N MET A 1 6.60 -11.24 -30.93
CA MET A 1 5.20 -10.85 -30.64
C MET A 1 4.95 -10.27 -29.24
N ARG A 2 5.46 -10.82 -28.11
CA ARG A 2 5.21 -10.23 -26.76
C ARG A 2 5.87 -8.85 -26.57
N TYR A 3 7.02 -8.59 -27.19
CA TYR A 3 7.80 -7.35 -27.05
C TYR A 3 7.24 -6.14 -27.84
N GLN A 4 6.51 -6.40 -28.94
CA GLN A 4 5.84 -5.34 -29.71
C GLN A 4 4.70 -4.67 -28.93
N LYS A 5 4.07 -5.37 -27.98
CA LYS A 5 2.98 -4.82 -27.17
C LYS A 5 3.47 -3.79 -26.14
N ILE A 6 4.67 -3.99 -25.58
CA ILE A 6 5.31 -3.04 -24.66
C ILE A 6 5.76 -1.78 -25.42
N PHE A 7 6.28 -1.97 -26.65
CA PHE A 7 6.64 -0.88 -27.54
C PHE A 7 5.43 -0.01 -27.93
N ILE A 8 4.28 -0.62 -28.23
CA ILE A 8 3.03 0.10 -28.52
C ILE A 8 2.49 0.84 -27.27
N LEU A 9 2.65 0.27 -26.07
CA LEU A 9 2.24 0.90 -24.80
C LEU A 9 3.12 2.11 -24.44
N LEU A 10 4.44 2.01 -24.64
CA LEU A 10 5.36 3.15 -24.49
C LEU A 10 5.11 4.22 -25.55
N LEU A 11 4.86 3.81 -26.81
CA LEU A 11 4.48 4.72 -27.90
C LEU A 11 3.17 5.46 -27.58
N ALA A 12 2.16 4.77 -27.04
CA ALA A 12 0.90 5.37 -26.63
C ALA A 12 1.05 6.31 -25.42
N MET A 13 1.97 6.01 -24.49
CA MET A 13 2.22 6.87 -23.33
C MET A 13 2.98 8.15 -23.72
N VAL A 14 3.96 8.05 -24.62
CA VAL A 14 4.70 9.20 -25.17
C VAL A 14 3.80 10.04 -26.08
N LEU A 15 2.94 9.42 -26.90
CA LEU A 15 1.97 10.12 -27.73
C LEU A 15 0.83 10.76 -26.90
N ALA A 16 0.42 10.17 -25.78
CA ALA A 16 -0.57 10.77 -24.89
C ALA A 16 -0.04 12.04 -24.21
N VAL A 17 1.26 12.07 -23.86
CA VAL A 17 1.91 13.27 -23.32
C VAL A 17 2.14 14.33 -24.41
N ALA A 18 2.40 13.92 -25.66
CA ALA A 18 2.51 14.84 -26.79
C ALA A 18 1.15 15.35 -27.32
N CYS A 19 0.06 14.60 -27.11
CA CYS A 19 -1.29 15.00 -27.50
C CYS A 19 -2.03 15.85 -26.46
N ASP A 20 -1.50 16.01 -25.25
CA ASP A 20 -2.08 16.92 -24.24
C ASP A 20 -1.51 18.35 -24.31
N SER A 21 -0.63 18.65 -25.28
CA SER A 21 -0.17 20.02 -25.55
C SER A 21 -1.12 20.82 -26.45
N GLY A 22 -2.38 20.40 -26.53
CA GLY A 22 -3.41 21.02 -27.36
C GLY A 22 -4.61 21.42 -26.53
N LYS A 23 -4.48 22.52 -25.77
CA LYS A 23 -5.58 23.45 -25.37
C LYS A 23 -5.04 24.57 -24.46
N SER A 24 -5.06 25.79 -25.00
CA SER A 24 -4.89 27.10 -24.33
C SER A 24 -3.63 27.32 -23.48
N PRO A 25 -3.16 28.57 -23.32
CA PRO A 25 -2.19 28.89 -22.29
C PRO A 25 -2.78 28.43 -20.94
N SER A 26 -2.20 27.38 -20.37
CA SER A 26 -2.55 26.91 -19.04
C SER A 26 -2.00 27.93 -18.05
N PHE A 27 -2.77 28.98 -17.77
CA PHE A 27 -2.65 29.76 -16.55
C PHE A 27 -2.54 28.77 -15.38
N LYS A 28 -1.39 28.73 -14.70
CA LYS A 28 -1.13 27.77 -13.62
C LYS A 28 -2.28 27.83 -12.60
N LYS A 29 -3.00 26.71 -12.44
CA LYS A 29 -3.98 26.48 -11.37
C LYS A 29 -3.42 26.99 -10.03
N GLY A 30 -4.14 27.91 -9.40
CA GLY A 30 -3.81 28.41 -8.06
C GLY A 30 -2.87 29.62 -7.99
N ASN A 31 -2.56 30.30 -9.10
CA ASN A 31 -1.86 31.58 -9.02
C ASN A 31 -2.82 32.68 -8.49
N PRO A 32 -2.49 33.36 -7.36
CA PRO A 32 -3.33 34.43 -6.78
C PRO A 32 -3.62 35.61 -7.71
N TYR A 33 -2.84 35.78 -8.79
CA TYR A 33 -3.04 36.90 -9.70
C TYR A 33 -4.17 36.73 -10.74
N SER A 34 -4.70 35.51 -10.92
CA SER A 34 -5.53 35.19 -12.09
C SER A 34 -6.86 35.95 -12.19
N LYS A 35 -7.50 36.29 -11.06
CA LYS A 35 -8.78 37.04 -11.06
C LYS A 35 -8.61 38.53 -10.80
N GLU A 36 -7.58 38.93 -10.07
CA GLU A 36 -7.37 40.33 -9.66
C GLU A 36 -6.64 41.17 -10.73
N TYR A 37 -5.79 40.56 -11.56
CA TYR A 37 -4.90 41.28 -12.49
C TYR A 37 -4.98 40.82 -13.96
N PHE A 38 -5.56 39.64 -14.24
CA PHE A 38 -5.57 39.02 -15.58
C PHE A 38 -6.95 38.46 -16.01
N GLY A 39 -7.98 38.62 -15.19
CA GLY A 39 -9.23 37.83 -15.24
C GLY A 39 -10.32 38.32 -16.20
N ILE A 40 -9.97 38.93 -17.34
CA ILE A 40 -10.95 39.41 -18.33
C ILE A 40 -10.83 38.61 -19.61
N ASN A 41 -11.96 38.14 -20.13
CA ASN A 41 -12.02 37.30 -21.32
C ASN A 41 -11.94 38.15 -22.60
N GLY A 42 -11.19 37.69 -23.60
CA GLY A 42 -11.04 38.39 -24.88
C GLY A 42 -10.03 39.55 -24.84
N PRO A 43 -9.70 40.16 -26.01
CA PRO A 43 -8.65 41.17 -26.13
C PRO A 43 -9.15 42.54 -25.66
N VAL A 44 -9.35 42.70 -24.36
CA VAL A 44 -9.82 43.95 -23.77
C VAL A 44 -8.69 44.97 -23.74
N LYS A 45 -8.98 46.19 -24.18
CA LYS A 45 -8.11 47.38 -24.12
C LYS A 45 -8.31 48.15 -22.82
N TYR A 46 -9.56 48.33 -22.40
CA TYR A 46 -9.88 48.82 -21.07
C TYR A 46 -11.26 48.36 -20.58
N ALA A 47 -11.40 48.30 -19.26
CA ALA A 47 -12.66 48.11 -18.55
C ALA A 47 -12.95 49.32 -17.65
N LEU A 48 -14.17 49.86 -17.72
CA LEU A 48 -14.62 50.97 -16.87
C LEU A 48 -15.79 50.51 -15.98
N TYR A 49 -15.52 50.36 -14.68
CA TYR A 49 -16.49 50.01 -13.65
C TYR A 49 -17.09 51.28 -13.07
N ASN A 50 -18.39 51.48 -13.22
CA ASN A 50 -19.12 52.58 -12.61
C ASN A 50 -19.98 52.05 -11.47
N HIS A 51 -19.65 52.42 -10.24
CA HIS A 51 -20.42 52.05 -9.06
C HIS A 51 -21.48 53.10 -8.77
N TYR A 52 -22.75 52.70 -8.72
CA TYR A 52 -23.87 53.60 -8.49
C TYR A 52 -24.45 53.41 -7.08
N LYS A 53 -24.60 54.53 -6.37
CA LYS A 53 -25.25 54.58 -5.07
C LYS A 53 -26.36 55.62 -5.13
N LYS A 54 -27.61 55.19 -4.83
CA LYS A 54 -28.81 56.05 -4.90
C LYS A 54 -28.99 56.78 -6.25
N GLY A 55 -28.60 56.15 -7.36
CA GLY A 55 -28.79 56.69 -8.72
C GLY A 55 -27.66 57.58 -9.25
N TYR A 56 -26.63 57.87 -8.45
CA TYR A 56 -25.44 58.63 -8.87
C TYR A 56 -24.19 57.74 -8.87
N VAL A 57 -23.23 58.03 -9.76
CA VAL A 57 -21.90 57.37 -9.72
C VAL A 57 -21.17 57.84 -8.47
N ASP A 58 -20.88 56.91 -7.58
CA ASP A 58 -20.19 57.15 -6.29
C ASP A 58 -18.67 56.97 -6.46
N GLN A 59 -18.28 56.02 -7.31
CA GLN A 59 -16.88 55.71 -7.62
C GLN A 59 -16.83 55.16 -9.05
N ALA A 60 -15.77 55.51 -9.79
CA ALA A 60 -15.46 54.86 -11.07
C ALA A 60 -14.05 54.27 -11.03
N ILE A 61 -13.87 53.08 -11.59
CA ILE A 61 -12.57 52.41 -11.66
C ILE A 61 -12.31 52.07 -13.12
N ARG A 62 -11.22 52.60 -13.68
CA ARG A 62 -10.74 52.25 -15.01
C ARG A 62 -9.52 51.34 -14.90
N MET A 63 -9.55 50.24 -15.64
CA MET A 63 -8.45 49.29 -15.77
C MET A 63 -8.07 49.23 -17.25
N ASP A 64 -6.83 49.57 -17.58
CA ASP A 64 -6.28 49.47 -18.93
C ASP A 64 -5.40 48.22 -19.03
N PHE A 65 -5.55 47.48 -20.12
CA PHE A 65 -4.90 46.19 -20.34
C PHE A 65 -3.96 46.24 -21.55
N SER A 66 -2.92 45.41 -21.53
CA SER A 66 -2.03 45.19 -22.67
C SER A 66 -2.72 44.33 -23.73
N PRO A 67 -2.21 44.30 -24.98
CA PRO A 67 -2.71 43.38 -26.02
C PRO A 67 -2.71 41.90 -25.60
N GLU A 68 -1.79 41.53 -24.71
CA GLU A 68 -1.65 40.18 -24.13
C GLU A 68 -2.59 39.93 -22.93
N GLY A 69 -3.39 40.94 -22.54
CA GLY A 69 -4.40 40.83 -21.49
C GLY A 69 -3.91 41.17 -20.08
N MET A 70 -2.74 41.81 -19.93
CA MET A 70 -2.16 42.15 -18.63
C MET A 70 -2.63 43.51 -18.14
N LEU A 71 -3.01 43.67 -16.87
CA LEU A 71 -3.41 44.97 -16.31
C LEU A 71 -2.19 45.91 -16.25
N VAL A 72 -2.11 46.89 -17.16
CA VAL A 72 -0.99 47.85 -17.17
C VAL A 72 -1.26 49.01 -16.23
N LYS A 73 -2.52 49.40 -16.08
CA LYS A 73 -2.89 50.60 -15.33
C LYS A 73 -4.25 50.49 -14.69
N LYS A 74 -4.34 50.92 -13.43
CA LYS A 74 -5.61 51.09 -12.70
C LYS A 74 -5.75 52.53 -12.24
N ARG A 75 -6.90 53.13 -12.53
CA ARG A 75 -7.26 54.48 -12.07
C ARG A 75 -8.59 54.43 -11.32
N THR A 76 -8.56 54.81 -10.07
CA THR A 76 -9.76 54.97 -9.23
C THR A 76 -10.11 56.44 -9.16
N PHE A 77 -11.33 56.78 -9.53
CA PHE A 77 -11.89 58.13 -9.47
C PHE A 77 -12.80 58.24 -8.25
N GLU A 78 -12.38 59.05 -7.28
CA GLU A 78 -13.15 59.39 -6.09
C GLU A 78 -13.46 60.90 -6.07
N LYS A 79 -14.37 61.34 -5.19
CA LYS A 79 -14.74 62.76 -5.11
C LYS A 79 -13.55 63.63 -4.69
N GLY A 80 -12.88 64.23 -5.67
CA GLY A 80 -11.85 65.26 -5.47
C GLY A 80 -10.41 64.78 -5.63
N ASP A 81 -10.16 63.47 -5.81
CA ASP A 81 -8.82 62.94 -6.02
C ASP A 81 -8.82 61.68 -6.91
N SER A 82 -7.70 61.38 -7.56
CA SER A 82 -7.56 60.19 -8.41
C SER A 82 -6.34 59.36 -8.03
N ILE A 83 -6.59 58.12 -7.61
CA ILE A 83 -5.52 57.16 -7.32
C ILE A 83 -5.16 56.45 -8.63
N VAL A 84 -3.88 56.51 -9.01
CA VAL A 84 -3.36 55.89 -10.24
C VAL A 84 -2.23 54.95 -9.91
N ASN A 85 -2.40 53.68 -10.26
CA ASN A 85 -1.40 52.62 -10.09
C ASN A 85 -1.03 52.04 -11.45
N ASN A 86 0.27 51.99 -11.73
CA ASN A 86 0.85 51.37 -12.91
C ASN A 86 1.54 50.08 -12.48
N TYR A 87 1.42 49.06 -13.31
CA TYR A 87 1.96 47.72 -13.07
C TYR A 87 2.98 47.42 -14.15
N THR A 88 4.15 46.95 -13.74
CA THR A 88 5.16 46.41 -14.65
C THR A 88 5.30 44.92 -14.39
N TYR A 89 5.62 44.18 -15.44
CA TYR A 89 5.73 42.73 -15.39
C TYR A 89 7.11 42.28 -15.85
N ASP A 90 7.62 41.21 -15.26
CA ASP A 90 8.82 40.54 -15.71
C ASP A 90 8.55 39.69 -16.97
N GLY A 91 9.59 39.12 -17.58
CA GLY A 91 9.47 38.24 -18.76
C GLY A 91 8.65 36.96 -18.52
N LYS A 92 8.20 36.70 -17.29
CA LYS A 92 7.37 35.56 -16.88
C LYS A 92 5.94 35.99 -16.50
N ASN A 93 5.58 37.24 -16.78
CA ASN A 93 4.30 37.88 -16.45
C ASN A 93 4.02 37.96 -14.94
N ASN A 94 5.04 37.94 -14.08
CA ASN A 94 4.87 38.31 -12.67
C ASN A 94 4.99 39.82 -12.51
N ILE A 95 4.28 40.39 -11.54
CA ILE A 95 4.39 41.81 -11.23
C ILE A 95 5.81 42.11 -10.75
N GLN A 96 6.58 42.87 -11.53
CA GLN A 96 7.94 43.28 -11.21
C GLN A 96 7.92 44.51 -10.29
N SER A 97 7.10 45.51 -10.62
CA SER A 97 6.88 46.67 -9.77
C SER A 97 5.45 47.21 -9.88
N ILE A 98 5.01 47.85 -8.81
CA ILE A 98 3.80 48.67 -8.78
C ILE A 98 4.23 50.05 -8.35
N SER A 99 3.83 51.06 -9.12
CA SER A 99 4.11 52.46 -8.81
C SER A 99 2.84 53.28 -8.97
N GLY A 100 2.61 54.21 -8.06
CA GLY A 100 1.38 54.99 -8.10
C GLY A 100 1.23 55.98 -6.97
N THR A 101 0.09 56.68 -6.98
CA THR A 101 -0.19 57.77 -6.04
C THR A 101 -0.24 57.30 -4.58
N ASP A 102 -0.60 56.03 -4.33
CA ASP A 102 -0.76 55.43 -3.00
C ASP A 102 0.26 54.31 -2.69
N VAL A 103 1.28 54.13 -3.55
CA VAL A 103 2.32 53.09 -3.38
C VAL A 103 3.70 53.75 -3.47
N GLY A 104 4.32 53.97 -2.31
CA GLY A 104 5.68 54.50 -2.19
C GLY A 104 6.76 53.47 -2.50
N ALA A 105 6.52 52.20 -2.15
CA ALA A 105 7.39 51.08 -2.54
C ALA A 105 6.62 49.76 -2.65
N TYR A 106 7.06 48.88 -3.54
CA TYR A 106 6.51 47.53 -3.71
C TYR A 106 7.63 46.48 -3.62
N LYS A 107 7.32 45.36 -2.98
CA LYS A 107 8.21 44.20 -2.90
C LYS A 107 7.40 42.91 -3.01
N ASN A 108 7.99 41.88 -3.61
CA ASN A 108 7.41 40.54 -3.66
C ASN A 108 8.44 39.47 -3.24
N GLU A 109 7.95 38.28 -2.94
CA GLU A 109 8.73 37.10 -2.62
C GLU A 109 8.08 35.86 -3.25
N PHE A 110 8.89 35.07 -3.95
CA PHE A 110 8.50 33.81 -4.55
C PHE A 110 9.11 32.63 -3.81
N GLN A 111 8.33 31.58 -3.59
CA GLN A 111 8.80 30.30 -3.04
C GLN A 111 8.47 29.18 -4.03
N LYS A 112 9.48 28.43 -4.48
CA LYS A 112 9.35 27.35 -5.48
C LYS A 112 8.62 27.80 -6.77
N GLY A 113 8.84 29.05 -7.18
CA GLY A 113 8.23 29.63 -8.40
C GLY A 113 6.77 30.07 -8.25
N ASN A 114 6.20 30.07 -7.04
CA ASN A 114 4.88 30.63 -6.74
C ASN A 114 5.03 31.88 -5.86
N LEU A 115 4.19 32.88 -6.09
CA LEU A 115 4.14 34.07 -5.24
C LEU A 115 3.72 33.67 -3.82
N ALA A 116 4.57 33.94 -2.83
CA ALA A 116 4.33 33.63 -1.44
C ALA A 116 3.90 34.86 -0.65
N LYS A 117 4.49 36.02 -0.94
CA LYS A 117 4.26 37.25 -0.18
C LYS A 117 4.48 38.50 -1.01
N GLU A 118 3.72 39.54 -0.71
CA GLU A 118 3.87 40.88 -1.25
C GLU A 118 3.81 41.92 -0.13
N TRP A 119 4.46 43.05 -0.36
CA TRP A 119 4.44 44.22 0.49
C TRP A 119 4.11 45.44 -0.36
N PHE A 120 3.13 46.19 0.10
CA PHE A 120 2.69 47.45 -0.47
C PHE A 120 2.95 48.50 0.60
N TYR A 121 3.97 49.31 0.40
CA TYR A 121 4.33 50.38 1.33
C TYR A 121 3.74 51.69 0.84
N SER A 122 3.07 52.42 1.73
CA SER A 122 2.54 53.75 1.43
C SER A 122 3.59 54.86 1.62
N ASP A 123 4.69 54.55 2.32
CA ASP A 123 5.81 55.45 2.62
C ASP A 123 7.16 54.86 2.14
N GLU A 124 8.13 55.74 1.87
CA GLU A 124 9.49 55.33 1.46
C GLU A 124 10.26 54.62 2.59
N ASP A 125 9.97 54.96 3.85
CA ASP A 125 10.59 54.37 5.03
C ASP A 125 10.07 52.95 5.35
N GLN A 126 9.10 52.43 4.57
CA GLN A 126 8.54 51.09 4.66
C GLN A 126 7.88 50.78 6.02
N THR A 127 7.30 51.79 6.68
CA THR A 127 6.70 51.68 8.01
C THR A 127 5.17 51.60 8.00
N GLU A 128 4.53 52.01 6.90
CA GLU A 128 3.09 52.03 6.69
C GLU A 128 2.70 51.30 5.39
N GLY A 129 1.50 50.71 5.38
CA GLY A 129 0.99 49.93 4.26
C GLY A 129 0.50 48.55 4.67
N PHE A 130 0.50 47.59 3.74
CA PHE A 130 -0.03 46.24 3.99
C PHE A 130 0.82 45.14 3.35
N THR A 131 0.72 43.94 3.91
CA THR A 131 1.32 42.73 3.36
C THR A 131 0.25 41.77 2.89
N LEU A 132 0.48 41.12 1.76
CA LEU A 132 -0.33 40.01 1.27
C LEU A 132 0.47 38.73 1.42
N ARG A 133 -0.12 37.68 2.01
CA ARG A 133 0.45 36.34 2.08
C ARG A 133 -0.46 35.36 1.40
N TYR A 134 0.13 34.46 0.62
CA TYR A 134 -0.60 33.47 -0.16
C TYR A 134 -0.21 32.07 0.27
N GLN A 135 -1.21 31.22 0.43
CA GLN A 135 -1.03 29.82 0.78
C GLN A 135 -1.99 28.96 -0.04
N VAL A 136 -1.47 27.94 -0.69
CA VAL A 136 -2.27 26.98 -1.48
C VAL A 136 -2.42 25.68 -0.70
N GLU A 137 -3.66 25.25 -0.48
CA GLU A 137 -4.01 24.01 0.23
C GLU A 137 -4.98 23.18 -0.62
N GLY A 138 -4.45 22.25 -1.42
CA GLY A 138 -5.26 21.45 -2.36
C GLY A 138 -5.94 22.34 -3.40
N GLU A 139 -7.27 22.34 -3.43
CA GLU A 139 -8.09 23.17 -4.34
C GLU A 139 -8.48 24.53 -3.73
N LYS A 140 -7.83 24.95 -2.63
CA LYS A 140 -8.07 26.24 -1.97
C LYS A 140 -6.86 27.16 -2.06
N LEU A 141 -7.11 28.44 -2.26
CA LEU A 141 -6.14 29.53 -2.13
C LEU A 141 -6.54 30.40 -0.95
N ILE A 142 -5.63 30.59 0.00
CA ILE A 142 -5.81 31.45 1.17
C ILE A 142 -4.93 32.68 0.99
N LYS A 143 -5.56 33.85 0.94
CA LYS A 143 -4.94 35.18 0.89
C LYS A 143 -5.12 35.85 2.24
N LYS A 144 -4.03 36.24 2.89
CA LYS A 144 -4.06 37.03 4.13
C LYS A 144 -3.49 38.41 3.88
N GLN A 145 -4.32 39.43 4.00
CA GLN A 145 -3.92 40.83 3.92
C GLN A 145 -3.79 41.39 5.33
N ASN A 146 -2.61 41.82 5.75
CA ASN A 146 -2.38 42.41 7.07
C ASN A 146 -1.78 43.81 6.95
N ASP A 147 -2.32 44.77 7.67
CA ASP A 147 -1.73 46.09 7.86
C ASP A 147 -0.36 45.96 8.58
N ILE A 148 0.66 46.65 8.06
CA ILE A 148 2.04 46.54 8.53
C ILE A 148 2.19 47.07 9.96
N LYS A 149 1.49 48.15 10.30
CA LYS A 149 1.63 48.87 11.57
C LYS A 149 0.83 48.24 12.70
N THR A 150 -0.38 47.79 12.40
CA THR A 150 -1.35 47.29 13.38
C THR A 150 -1.45 45.77 13.41
N GLY A 151 -0.96 45.08 12.37
CA GLY A 151 -1.07 43.62 12.22
C GLY A 151 -2.49 43.12 11.97
N LYS A 152 -3.49 44.00 11.97
CA LYS A 152 -4.89 43.66 11.71
C LYS A 152 -5.05 43.37 10.22
N GLY A 153 -5.79 42.30 9.92
CA GLY A 153 -5.96 41.88 8.55
C GLY A 153 -7.31 41.31 8.16
N VAL A 154 -7.38 40.85 6.93
CA VAL A 154 -8.53 40.14 6.36
C VAL A 154 -7.99 38.86 5.74
N THR A 155 -8.69 37.75 5.97
CA THR A 155 -8.36 36.47 5.33
C THR A 155 -9.40 36.15 4.28
N THR A 156 -8.99 36.06 3.03
CA THR A 156 -9.85 35.62 1.92
C THR A 156 -9.47 34.20 1.52
N THR A 157 -10.46 33.31 1.45
CA THR A 157 -10.29 31.92 1.02
C THR A 157 -11.08 31.69 -0.26
N TYR A 158 -10.37 31.35 -1.33
CA TYR A 158 -10.96 30.95 -2.61
C TYR A 158 -10.98 29.43 -2.69
N ALA A 159 -12.11 28.85 -3.06
CA ALA A 159 -12.27 27.42 -3.27
C ALA A 159 -12.61 27.15 -4.74
N TYR A 160 -11.80 26.33 -5.39
CA TYR A 160 -11.94 25.98 -6.79
C TYR A 160 -12.40 24.52 -6.95
N THR A 161 -12.95 24.19 -8.11
CA THR A 161 -13.12 22.80 -8.55
C THR A 161 -11.79 22.21 -9.02
N SER A 162 -11.73 20.87 -9.14
CA SER A 162 -10.66 20.15 -9.86
C SER A 162 -10.42 20.63 -11.30
N LYS A 163 -11.41 21.28 -11.92
CA LYS A 163 -11.32 21.90 -13.25
C LYS A 163 -10.85 23.36 -13.25
N GLY A 164 -10.65 23.97 -12.07
CA GLY A 164 -10.15 25.35 -11.92
C GLY A 164 -11.24 26.43 -11.88
N ILE A 165 -12.53 26.05 -11.86
CA ILE A 165 -13.66 26.98 -11.74
C ILE A 165 -13.82 27.37 -10.27
N LEU A 166 -13.89 28.66 -9.96
CA LEU A 166 -14.14 29.17 -8.60
C LEU A 166 -15.58 28.83 -8.19
N GLN A 167 -15.75 28.19 -7.04
CA GLN A 167 -17.08 27.86 -6.50
C GLN A 167 -17.48 28.77 -5.35
N GLN A 168 -16.50 29.20 -4.56
CA GLN A 168 -16.75 29.97 -3.35
C GLN A 168 -15.56 30.89 -3.06
N GLU A 169 -15.87 32.13 -2.67
CA GLU A 169 -14.94 33.05 -2.03
C GLU A 169 -15.47 33.39 -0.63
N GLN A 170 -14.64 33.24 0.39
CA GLN A 170 -14.99 33.58 1.77
C GLN A 170 -14.02 34.61 2.32
N GLN A 171 -14.53 35.77 2.73
CA GLN A 171 -13.72 36.85 3.29
C GLN A 171 -14.02 37.02 4.78
N MET A 172 -13.03 36.75 5.63
CA MET A 172 -13.15 36.78 7.09
C MET A 172 -12.39 37.99 7.67
N GLN A 173 -13.11 38.77 8.47
CA GLN A 173 -12.61 39.94 9.20
C GLN A 173 -11.97 39.51 10.53
N ASN A 174 -11.14 40.37 11.15
CA ASN A 174 -10.52 40.05 12.45
C ASN A 174 -11.52 39.88 13.59
N ASP A 175 -12.71 40.48 13.49
CA ASP A 175 -13.77 40.35 14.50
C ASP A 175 -14.50 39.00 14.41
N GLY A 176 -14.11 38.12 13.47
CA GLY A 176 -14.71 36.82 13.22
C GLY A 176 -15.93 36.85 12.30
N SER A 177 -16.42 38.03 11.92
CA SER A 177 -17.46 38.13 10.90
C SER A 177 -16.93 37.75 9.53
N TYR A 178 -17.78 37.18 8.66
CA TYR A 178 -17.36 36.82 7.32
C TYR A 178 -18.48 36.95 6.29
N THR A 179 -18.07 37.16 5.04
CA THR A 179 -18.94 37.07 3.87
C THR A 179 -18.57 35.84 3.06
N LYS A 180 -19.57 35.25 2.41
CA LYS A 180 -19.41 34.10 1.53
C LYS A 180 -20.08 34.40 0.19
N ASN A 181 -19.26 34.53 -0.85
CA ASN A 181 -19.65 34.70 -2.24
C ASN A 181 -19.77 33.30 -2.88
N VAL A 182 -20.89 33.02 -3.55
CA VAL A 182 -21.18 31.72 -4.17
C VAL A 182 -21.28 31.88 -5.68
N TYR A 183 -20.55 31.03 -6.40
CA TYR A 183 -20.46 31.05 -7.86
C TYR A 183 -21.12 29.81 -8.47
N ASP A 184 -21.59 29.91 -9.71
CA ASP A 184 -22.12 28.77 -10.46
C ASP A 184 -21.04 28.03 -11.27
N ALA A 185 -21.47 27.14 -12.17
CA ALA A 185 -20.57 26.31 -12.98
C ALA A 185 -19.76 27.10 -14.02
N ASP A 186 -20.14 28.35 -14.31
CA ASP A 186 -19.51 29.23 -15.30
C ASP A 186 -18.72 30.38 -14.64
N ASP A 187 -18.44 30.26 -13.32
CA ASP A 187 -17.79 31.29 -12.48
C ASP A 187 -18.60 32.60 -12.37
N HIS A 188 -19.93 32.53 -12.50
CA HIS A 188 -20.81 33.67 -12.31
C HIS A 188 -21.24 33.78 -10.86
N LEU A 189 -21.10 34.98 -10.28
CA LEU A 189 -21.50 35.25 -8.91
C LEU A 189 -23.03 35.22 -8.79
N THR A 190 -23.56 34.30 -7.98
CA THR A 190 -25.01 34.09 -7.82
C THR A 190 -25.56 34.69 -6.53
N SER A 191 -24.77 34.69 -5.45
CA SER A 191 -25.19 35.22 -4.16
C SER A 191 -24.06 35.59 -3.23
N ILE A 192 -24.36 36.47 -2.29
CA ILE A 192 -23.48 36.88 -1.20
C ILE A 192 -24.20 36.63 0.12
N GLU A 193 -23.61 35.83 1.00
CA GLU A 193 -24.13 35.53 2.33
C GLU A 193 -23.30 36.25 3.40
N HIS A 194 -23.94 36.87 4.38
CA HIS A 194 -23.29 37.61 5.46
C HIS A 194 -23.46 36.90 6.80
N TYR A 195 -22.38 36.76 7.55
CA TYR A 195 -22.34 36.10 8.85
C TYR A 195 -21.70 36.98 9.92
N GLY A 196 -22.22 36.93 11.15
CA GLY A 196 -21.68 37.64 12.30
C GLY A 196 -20.49 36.92 12.94
N ALA A 197 -19.87 37.56 13.94
CA ALA A 197 -18.68 37.06 14.65
C ALA A 197 -18.83 35.66 15.29
N SER A 198 -20.05 35.27 15.66
CA SER A 198 -20.36 33.95 16.23
C SER A 198 -20.66 32.88 15.17
N GLY A 199 -20.53 33.19 13.88
CA GLY A 199 -20.98 32.35 12.78
C GLY A 199 -22.49 32.39 12.52
N ALA A 200 -23.23 33.27 13.21
CA ALA A 200 -24.66 33.44 12.99
C ALA A 200 -24.94 34.06 11.60
N TYR A 201 -25.77 33.40 10.81
CA TYR A 201 -26.25 33.92 9.53
C TYR A 201 -27.04 35.22 9.73
N LEU A 202 -26.69 36.28 9.01
CA LEU A 202 -27.33 37.59 9.10
C LEU A 202 -28.35 37.79 7.97
N TYR A 203 -27.92 37.67 6.72
CA TYR A 203 -28.76 37.81 5.53
C TYR A 203 -28.01 37.38 4.26
N LYS A 204 -28.76 37.19 3.17
CA LYS A 204 -28.27 36.91 1.82
C LYS A 204 -28.66 38.03 0.86
N GLU A 205 -27.79 38.31 -0.09
CA GLU A 205 -28.04 39.13 -1.27
C GLU A 205 -28.07 38.22 -2.50
N ASP A 206 -29.16 38.28 -3.25
CA ASP A 206 -29.27 37.59 -4.54
C ASP A 206 -28.72 38.48 -5.64
N ILE A 207 -27.85 37.92 -6.48
CA ILE A 207 -27.18 38.65 -7.54
C ILE A 207 -27.90 38.42 -8.87
N ASN A 208 -28.20 39.51 -9.58
CA ASN A 208 -28.60 39.48 -10.96
C ASN A 208 -27.52 40.16 -11.81
N ALA A 209 -26.94 39.42 -12.75
CA ALA A 209 -25.79 39.85 -13.53
C ALA A 209 -26.02 39.60 -15.02
N ASP A 210 -25.61 40.56 -15.86
CA ASP A 210 -25.61 40.43 -17.31
C ASP A 210 -24.14 40.36 -17.79
N TYR A 211 -23.88 39.52 -18.80
CA TYR A 211 -22.56 39.29 -19.38
C TYR A 211 -22.55 39.61 -20.89
N ASP A 212 -21.39 39.93 -21.45
CA ASP A 212 -21.22 40.13 -22.89
C ASP A 212 -20.86 38.84 -23.65
N GLU A 213 -20.58 38.96 -24.95
CA GLU A 213 -20.26 37.84 -25.84
C GLU A 213 -18.96 37.10 -25.47
N TYR A 214 -18.05 37.75 -24.74
CA TYR A 214 -16.85 37.15 -24.19
C TYR A 214 -17.07 36.61 -22.78
N ASN A 215 -18.32 36.61 -22.29
CA ASN A 215 -18.69 36.21 -20.94
C ASN A 215 -18.11 37.13 -19.85
N ASN A 216 -17.87 38.41 -20.15
CA ASN A 216 -17.45 39.41 -19.16
C ASN A 216 -18.65 40.13 -18.54
N LEU A 217 -18.58 40.40 -17.24
CA LEU A 217 -19.66 41.05 -16.50
C LEU A 217 -19.86 42.49 -16.96
N ILE A 218 -21.03 42.82 -17.51
CA ILE A 218 -21.38 44.18 -17.97
C ILE A 218 -22.34 44.90 -17.04
N LYS A 219 -23.11 44.16 -16.22
CA LYS A 219 -24.06 44.73 -15.29
C LYS A 219 -24.28 43.83 -14.11
N TYR A 220 -24.39 44.42 -12.93
CA TYR A 220 -24.63 43.71 -11.68
C TYR A 220 -25.65 44.45 -10.83
N GLN A 221 -26.56 43.70 -10.22
CA GLN A 221 -27.51 44.20 -9.24
C GLN A 221 -27.64 43.23 -8.07
N ALA A 222 -27.24 43.68 -6.88
CA ALA A 222 -27.46 42.96 -5.64
C ALA A 222 -28.83 43.31 -5.04
N LYS A 223 -29.65 42.31 -4.75
CA LYS A 223 -30.96 42.48 -4.11
C LYS A 223 -30.97 41.83 -2.73
N LYS A 224 -31.37 42.61 -1.73
CA LYS A 224 -31.68 42.10 -0.38
C LYS A 224 -33.18 42.15 -0.18
N ASN A 225 -33.83 41.01 0.05
CA ASN A 225 -35.29 40.90 0.20
C ASN A 225 -36.05 41.62 -0.95
N GLY A 226 -35.59 41.46 -2.19
CA GLY A 226 -36.20 42.07 -3.39
C GLY A 226 -35.87 43.55 -3.64
N LYS A 227 -35.20 44.26 -2.72
CA LYS A 227 -34.80 45.67 -2.90
C LYS A 227 -33.34 45.78 -3.36
N ALA A 228 -33.09 46.55 -4.42
CA ALA A 228 -31.74 46.77 -4.95
C ALA A 228 -30.89 47.61 -3.96
N ARG A 229 -29.73 47.09 -3.56
CA ARG A 229 -28.82 47.75 -2.60
C ARG A 229 -27.62 48.38 -3.29
N ALA A 230 -27.07 47.70 -4.29
CA ALA A 230 -25.92 48.14 -5.05
C ALA A 230 -26.13 47.80 -6.52
N TYR A 231 -25.68 48.70 -7.39
CA TYR A 231 -25.73 48.54 -8.83
C TYR A 231 -24.40 49.02 -9.42
N TYR A 232 -23.76 48.19 -10.23
CA TYR A 232 -22.62 48.64 -11.03
C TYR A 232 -22.78 48.23 -12.49
N LYS A 233 -22.27 49.09 -13.37
CA LYS A 233 -22.22 48.87 -14.81
C LYS A 233 -20.77 48.89 -15.25
N VAL A 234 -20.39 47.92 -16.07
CA VAL A 234 -19.04 47.81 -16.63
C VAL A 234 -19.12 48.06 -18.13
N VAL A 235 -18.16 48.80 -18.66
CA VAL A 235 -18.01 49.04 -20.10
C VAL A 235 -16.64 48.55 -20.52
N TYR A 236 -16.61 47.61 -21.47
CA TYR A 236 -15.39 47.12 -22.09
C TYR A 236 -15.16 47.80 -23.44
N LYS A 237 -13.90 48.08 -23.75
CA LYS A 237 -13.44 48.35 -25.12
C LYS A 237 -12.46 47.25 -25.50
N TYR A 238 -12.69 46.61 -26.63
CA TYR A 238 -11.82 45.57 -27.17
C TYR A 238 -10.85 46.15 -28.21
N TYR A 239 -9.69 45.51 -28.37
CA TYR A 239 -8.79 45.77 -29.49
C TYR A 239 -9.41 45.30 -30.81
N THR A 240 -9.14 46.02 -31.89
CA THR A 240 -9.46 45.51 -33.25
C THR A 240 -8.38 44.55 -33.74
N GLU A 241 -8.70 43.69 -34.72
CA GLU A 241 -7.71 42.78 -35.32
C GLU A 241 -6.49 43.53 -35.88
N ASP A 242 -6.71 44.70 -36.47
CA ASP A 242 -5.63 45.56 -36.98
C ASP A 242 -4.73 46.11 -35.86
N GLU A 243 -5.31 46.48 -34.71
CA GLU A 243 -4.55 46.99 -33.55
C GLU A 243 -3.70 45.88 -32.91
N LEU A 244 -4.21 44.64 -32.84
CA LEU A 244 -3.47 43.47 -32.36
C LEU A 244 -2.32 43.11 -33.31
N SER A 245 -2.55 43.19 -34.61
CA SER A 245 -1.54 42.92 -35.65
C SER A 245 -0.39 43.93 -35.60
N ALA A 246 -0.71 45.22 -35.42
CA ALA A 246 0.29 46.29 -35.31
C ALA A 246 1.10 46.20 -34.01
N ALA A 247 0.46 45.84 -32.88
CA ALA A 247 1.14 45.68 -31.60
C ALA A 247 2.18 44.54 -31.64
N ASN A 248 1.87 43.42 -32.29
CA ASN A 248 2.79 42.30 -32.46
C ASN A 248 4.02 42.67 -33.31
N GLN A 249 3.85 43.49 -34.36
CA GLN A 249 4.97 43.98 -35.18
C GLN A 249 5.86 44.99 -34.42
N GLN A 250 5.27 45.82 -33.55
CA GLN A 250 6.00 46.81 -32.76
C GLN A 250 6.82 46.16 -31.63
N ALA A 251 6.30 45.07 -31.04
CA ALA A 251 7.03 44.23 -30.08
C ALA A 251 8.25 43.55 -30.72
N GLU A 252 8.15 43.08 -31.97
CA GLU A 252 9.30 42.53 -32.72
C GLU A 252 10.37 43.59 -33.04
N SER A 253 9.99 44.86 -33.24
CA SER A 253 10.94 45.95 -33.54
C SER A 253 11.64 46.57 -32.32
N THR A 254 11.06 46.45 -31.12
CA THR A 254 11.63 47.02 -29.88
C THR A 254 12.72 46.13 -29.27
N ILE A 255 12.75 44.85 -29.64
CA ILE A 255 13.79 43.89 -29.22
C ILE A 255 15.17 44.24 -29.82
N THR A 256 15.23 45.10 -30.86
CA THR A 256 16.49 45.48 -31.51
C THR A 256 17.21 46.72 -30.96
N SER A 257 16.71 47.47 -29.96
CA SER A 257 17.34 48.75 -29.57
C SER A 257 17.80 48.93 -28.11
N ASP A 258 17.35 48.16 -27.12
CA ASP A 258 17.79 48.34 -25.73
C ASP A 258 18.51 47.10 -25.17
N SER A 259 19.79 46.98 -25.53
CA SER A 259 20.74 46.06 -24.90
C SER A 259 21.90 46.84 -24.27
N ALA A 260 21.63 47.51 -23.15
CA ALA A 260 22.69 47.99 -22.28
C ALA A 260 22.24 48.01 -20.81
N SER A 261 22.97 47.24 -20.00
CA SER A 261 22.91 47.13 -18.54
C SER A 261 21.75 46.32 -17.93
N TYR A 262 21.92 45.01 -17.91
CA TYR A 262 22.11 44.16 -16.72
C TYR A 262 22.32 42.74 -17.25
N GLU A 263 23.31 42.00 -16.74
CA GLU A 263 23.54 40.60 -17.12
C GLU A 263 22.34 39.74 -16.68
N ASP A 264 21.37 39.58 -17.59
CA ASP A 264 20.27 38.64 -17.44
C ASP A 264 20.65 37.33 -18.13
N LYS A 265 20.57 36.21 -17.41
CA LYS A 265 20.73 34.88 -17.99
C LYS A 265 19.45 34.59 -18.77
N GLY A 266 19.49 34.85 -20.08
CA GLY A 266 18.35 34.70 -20.98
C GLY A 266 17.66 33.34 -20.83
N GLU A 267 16.34 33.38 -20.60
CA GLU A 267 15.49 32.20 -20.68
C GLU A 267 15.34 31.75 -22.13
N ALA A 268 15.56 30.46 -22.34
CA ALA A 268 15.52 29.83 -23.64
C ALA A 268 14.09 29.68 -24.18
N SER A 269 13.92 30.03 -25.46
CA SER A 269 12.65 30.00 -26.19
C SER A 269 12.01 28.59 -26.25
N ALA A 270 10.68 28.55 -26.28
CA ALA A 270 9.93 27.29 -26.31
C ALA A 270 10.21 26.49 -27.60
N PRO A 271 10.35 25.15 -27.54
CA PRO A 271 10.70 24.34 -28.69
C PRO A 271 9.72 24.48 -29.85
N SER A 272 10.24 24.57 -31.07
CA SER A 272 9.43 24.37 -32.26
C SER A 272 8.85 22.94 -32.27
N LYS A 273 7.54 22.81 -32.53
CA LYS A 273 6.82 21.53 -32.45
C LYS A 273 7.44 20.43 -33.31
N TRP A 274 8.05 20.79 -34.45
CA TRP A 274 8.69 19.84 -35.36
C TRP A 274 9.96 19.23 -34.78
N LEU A 275 10.73 19.98 -33.99
CA LEU A 275 12.00 19.54 -33.42
C LEU A 275 11.78 18.53 -32.28
N LEU A 276 10.72 18.73 -31.47
CA LEU A 276 10.26 17.74 -30.49
C LEU A 276 9.82 16.42 -31.14
N ILE A 277 9.11 16.48 -32.26
CA ILE A 277 8.70 15.30 -33.03
C ILE A 277 9.94 14.58 -33.57
N ALA A 278 10.88 15.31 -34.17
CA ALA A 278 12.12 14.74 -34.70
C ALA A 278 12.93 14.00 -33.63
N ILE A 279 13.10 14.60 -32.44
CA ILE A 279 13.85 13.99 -31.33
C ILE A 279 13.15 12.76 -30.78
N SER A 280 11.82 12.80 -30.68
CA SER A 280 11.04 11.64 -30.24
C SER A 280 11.22 10.46 -31.20
N VAL A 281 11.16 10.71 -32.50
CA VAL A 281 11.36 9.66 -33.54
C VAL A 281 12.78 9.12 -33.50
N ILE A 282 13.79 9.98 -33.47
CA ILE A 282 15.21 9.57 -33.45
C ILE A 282 15.53 8.79 -32.15
N SER A 283 15.02 9.25 -31.01
CA SER A 283 15.20 8.56 -29.72
C SER A 283 14.58 7.16 -29.74
N LEU A 284 13.43 6.97 -30.38
CA LEU A 284 12.80 5.66 -30.55
C LEU A 284 13.65 4.72 -31.43
N ILE A 285 14.30 5.24 -32.47
CA ILE A 285 15.20 4.46 -33.33
C ILE A 285 16.42 4.00 -32.53
N PHE A 286 17.09 4.90 -31.81
CA PHE A 286 18.22 4.52 -30.96
C PHE A 286 17.81 3.55 -29.85
N LEU A 287 16.64 3.75 -29.24
CA LEU A 287 16.11 2.83 -28.23
C LEU A 287 15.95 1.42 -28.80
N PHE A 288 15.40 1.28 -30.01
CA PHE A 288 15.24 -0.01 -30.68
C PHE A 288 16.59 -0.69 -30.95
N ILE A 289 17.58 0.08 -31.41
CA ILE A 289 18.94 -0.43 -31.67
C ILE A 289 19.58 -0.91 -30.37
N TYR A 290 19.59 -0.07 -29.33
CA TYR A 290 20.23 -0.40 -28.04
C TYR A 290 19.55 -1.56 -27.33
N ILE A 291 18.22 -1.67 -27.39
CA ILE A 291 17.51 -2.83 -26.85
C ILE A 291 17.87 -4.10 -27.63
N SER A 292 17.96 -4.04 -28.97
CA SER A 292 18.31 -5.20 -29.80
C SER A 292 19.71 -5.72 -29.46
N ILE A 293 20.69 -4.82 -29.36
CA ILE A 293 22.06 -5.14 -28.93
C ILE A 293 22.06 -5.74 -27.52
N ALA A 294 21.34 -5.13 -26.57
CA ALA A 294 21.29 -5.63 -25.19
C ALA A 294 20.62 -7.00 -25.06
N ILE A 295 19.66 -7.34 -25.94
CA ILE A 295 19.05 -8.67 -25.98
C ILE A 295 20.04 -9.71 -26.52
N GLU A 296 20.74 -9.39 -27.60
CA GLU A 296 21.64 -10.30 -28.29
C GLU A 296 22.95 -10.53 -27.51
N GLU A 297 23.66 -9.45 -27.20
CA GLU A 297 24.99 -9.47 -26.56
C GLU A 297 24.91 -9.64 -25.05
N TRP A 298 23.97 -8.96 -24.38
CA TRP A 298 23.90 -8.93 -22.91
C TRP A 298 22.82 -9.85 -22.34
N HIS A 299 22.11 -10.58 -23.20
CA HIS A 299 21.07 -11.53 -22.82
C HIS A 299 20.07 -10.97 -21.80
N LEU A 300 19.67 -9.71 -22.00
CA LEU A 300 18.96 -8.86 -21.02
C LEU A 300 17.79 -9.55 -20.31
N PHE A 301 17.02 -10.39 -21.01
CA PHE A 301 15.86 -11.08 -20.46
C PHE A 301 16.09 -12.56 -20.10
N LYS A 302 17.23 -13.16 -20.46
CA LYS A 302 17.52 -14.57 -20.21
C LYS A 302 17.75 -14.82 -18.72
N ASN A 303 17.00 -15.71 -18.06
CA ASN A 303 17.12 -15.97 -16.62
C ASN A 303 16.86 -14.73 -15.72
N PHE A 304 15.98 -13.81 -16.14
CA PHE A 304 15.72 -12.56 -15.40
C PHE A 304 15.40 -12.78 -13.91
N GLY A 305 14.60 -13.80 -13.57
CA GLY A 305 14.25 -14.11 -12.17
C GLY A 305 15.34 -14.79 -11.34
N GLY A 306 16.58 -14.95 -11.82
CA GLY A 306 17.68 -15.66 -11.14
C GLY A 306 18.10 -16.99 -11.78
N GLU A 307 19.18 -17.58 -11.30
CA GLU A 307 19.65 -18.92 -11.69
C GLU A 307 19.15 -19.99 -10.70
N THR A 308 19.05 -21.22 -11.20
CA THR A 308 18.83 -22.41 -10.36
C THR A 308 20.13 -22.76 -9.63
N GLU A 309 20.01 -23.02 -8.33
CA GLU A 309 21.09 -23.51 -7.48
C GLU A 309 21.25 -25.03 -7.63
N ILE A 310 22.28 -25.62 -7.01
CA ILE A 310 22.68 -27.04 -7.16
C ILE A 310 21.55 -28.03 -6.86
N ASP A 311 20.54 -27.62 -6.07
CA ASP A 311 19.41 -28.47 -5.67
C ASP A 311 18.12 -28.22 -6.49
N GLY A 312 18.22 -27.61 -7.67
CA GLY A 312 17.05 -27.27 -8.53
C GLY A 312 16.18 -26.14 -7.99
N MET A 313 16.61 -25.51 -6.90
CA MET A 313 15.92 -24.40 -6.25
C MET A 313 16.32 -23.05 -6.85
N ARG A 314 15.35 -22.14 -7.02
CA ARG A 314 15.61 -20.79 -7.53
C ARG A 314 15.17 -19.74 -6.52
N LYS A 315 16.06 -18.81 -6.18
CA LYS A 315 15.69 -17.63 -5.38
C LYS A 315 14.72 -16.76 -6.18
N MET A 316 13.69 -16.26 -5.51
CA MET A 316 12.75 -15.31 -6.08
C MET A 316 13.49 -14.05 -6.52
N TRP A 317 13.00 -13.40 -7.58
CA TRP A 317 13.65 -12.27 -8.21
C TRP A 317 14.01 -11.13 -7.24
N MET A 318 13.16 -10.85 -6.24
CA MET A 318 13.40 -9.77 -5.26
C MET A 318 14.61 -10.02 -4.33
N TYR A 319 15.11 -11.27 -4.26
CA TYR A 319 16.29 -11.64 -3.49
C TYR A 319 17.54 -11.84 -4.37
N ASN A 320 17.44 -11.52 -5.66
CA ASN A 320 18.54 -11.62 -6.61
C ASN A 320 18.96 -10.22 -7.08
N SER A 321 20.26 -9.94 -7.13
CA SER A 321 20.79 -8.66 -7.62
C SER A 321 20.59 -8.46 -9.14
N ARG A 322 20.58 -9.54 -9.91
CA ARG A 322 20.52 -9.51 -11.39
C ARG A 322 19.32 -8.76 -11.98
N PRO A 323 18.06 -8.99 -11.54
CA PRO A 323 16.92 -8.18 -11.99
C PRO A 323 17.14 -6.67 -11.84
N TYR A 324 17.72 -6.24 -10.71
CA TYR A 324 17.98 -4.81 -10.45
C TYR A 324 19.04 -4.25 -11.39
N VAL A 325 20.13 -4.99 -11.62
CA VAL A 325 21.17 -4.60 -12.59
C VAL A 325 20.58 -4.49 -14.00
N ARG A 326 19.70 -5.43 -14.39
CA ARG A 326 19.06 -5.41 -15.72
C ARG A 326 18.05 -4.27 -15.88
N MET A 327 17.32 -3.93 -14.82
CA MET A 327 16.46 -2.74 -14.81
C MET A 327 17.28 -1.46 -14.88
N ALA A 328 18.43 -1.40 -14.21
CA ALA A 328 19.36 -0.27 -14.34
C ALA A 328 19.95 -0.16 -15.76
N ILE A 329 20.28 -1.28 -16.40
CA ILE A 329 20.71 -1.31 -17.81
C ILE A 329 19.60 -0.79 -18.73
N LEU A 330 18.35 -1.24 -18.55
CA LEU A 330 17.21 -0.74 -19.32
C LEU A 330 17.02 0.77 -19.17
N PHE A 331 17.13 1.27 -17.94
CA PHE A 331 17.09 2.71 -17.66
C PHE A 331 18.25 3.46 -18.35
N THR A 332 19.47 2.92 -18.26
CA THR A 332 20.65 3.49 -18.91
C THR A 332 20.49 3.54 -20.43
N ILE A 333 19.93 2.49 -21.03
CA ILE A 333 19.63 2.44 -22.47
C ILE A 333 18.63 3.53 -22.88
N LEU A 334 17.59 3.75 -22.08
CA LEU A 334 16.58 4.79 -22.34
C LEU A 334 17.22 6.19 -22.32
N LEU A 335 18.05 6.46 -21.32
CA LEU A 335 18.77 7.74 -21.19
C LEU A 335 19.79 7.93 -22.33
N ALA A 336 20.55 6.88 -22.65
CA ALA A 336 21.51 6.89 -23.74
C ALA A 336 20.85 7.14 -25.10
N ALA A 337 19.67 6.56 -25.35
CA ALA A 337 18.92 6.77 -26.60
C ALA A 337 18.48 8.23 -26.77
N PHE A 338 18.04 8.87 -25.68
CA PHE A 338 17.69 10.28 -25.67
C PHE A 338 18.92 11.18 -25.86
N LEU A 339 20.04 10.92 -25.18
CA LEU A 339 21.26 11.71 -25.39
C LEU A 339 21.81 11.54 -26.82
N SER A 340 21.73 10.34 -27.39
CA SER A 340 22.20 10.06 -28.75
C SER A 340 21.40 10.82 -29.81
N SER A 341 20.09 11.03 -29.59
CA SER A 341 19.27 11.80 -30.51
C SER A 341 19.61 13.29 -30.49
N ILE A 342 19.92 13.85 -29.32
CA ILE A 342 20.39 15.25 -29.17
C ILE A 342 21.73 15.44 -29.89
N ILE A 343 22.69 14.54 -29.66
CA ILE A 343 24.02 14.60 -30.30
C ILE A 343 23.90 14.51 -31.82
N LEU A 344 23.03 13.63 -32.34
CA LEU A 344 22.84 13.48 -33.78
C LEU A 344 22.31 14.78 -34.43
N LEU A 345 21.38 15.46 -33.77
CA LEU A 345 20.83 16.72 -34.29
C LEU A 345 21.84 17.87 -34.24
N LEU A 346 22.65 17.95 -33.17
CA LEU A 346 23.76 18.90 -33.09
C LEU A 346 24.76 18.70 -34.23
N LEU A 347 25.14 17.44 -34.49
CA LEU A 347 26.03 17.10 -35.60
C LEU A 347 25.43 17.47 -36.95
N PHE A 348 24.13 17.19 -37.16
CA PHE A 348 23.44 17.56 -38.40
C PHE A 348 23.41 19.08 -38.61
N GLY A 349 23.09 19.85 -37.54
CA GLY A 349 23.11 21.31 -37.56
C GLY A 349 24.47 21.89 -37.93
N GLY A 350 25.53 21.41 -37.27
CA GLY A 350 26.90 21.83 -37.57
C GLY A 350 27.34 21.52 -38.99
N VAL A 351 27.01 20.33 -39.52
CA VAL A 351 27.37 19.94 -40.89
C VAL A 351 26.68 20.82 -41.93
N VAL A 352 25.39 21.11 -41.76
CA VAL A 352 24.63 21.99 -42.68
C VAL A 352 25.20 23.39 -42.69
N TRP A 353 25.58 23.93 -41.53
CA TRP A 353 26.21 25.26 -41.43
C TRP A 353 27.55 25.34 -42.18
N VAL A 354 28.42 24.34 -42.01
CA VAL A 354 29.71 24.26 -42.73
C VAL A 354 29.50 24.14 -44.24
N LEU A 355 28.50 23.37 -44.68
CA LEU A 355 28.17 23.24 -46.11
C LEU A 355 27.75 24.59 -46.73
N PHE A 356 26.94 25.39 -46.04
CA PHE A 356 26.54 26.71 -46.53
C PHE A 356 27.71 27.72 -46.57
N TRP A 357 28.66 27.62 -45.64
CA TRP A 357 29.92 28.35 -45.73
C TRP A 357 30.75 27.95 -46.95
N ALA A 358 30.81 26.66 -47.28
CA ALA A 358 31.49 26.19 -48.48
C ALA A 358 30.84 26.76 -49.77
N ILE A 359 29.51 26.84 -49.82
CA ILE A 359 28.78 27.46 -50.95
C ILE A 359 29.14 28.94 -51.09
N LYS A 360 29.24 29.70 -49.99
CA LYS A 360 29.69 31.10 -50.02
C LYS A 360 31.09 31.24 -50.59
N LEU A 361 32.02 30.35 -50.21
CA LEU A 361 33.38 30.33 -50.75
C LEU A 361 33.41 30.03 -52.25
N ILE A 362 32.51 29.15 -52.74
CA ILE A 362 32.36 28.87 -54.17
C ILE A 362 31.90 30.13 -54.92
N PHE A 363 30.89 30.85 -54.42
CA PHE A 363 30.46 32.11 -55.06
C PHE A 363 31.57 33.17 -55.05
N TRP A 364 32.33 33.29 -53.97
CA TRP A 364 33.49 34.17 -53.92
C TRP A 364 34.55 33.79 -54.96
N ALA A 365 34.87 32.50 -55.11
CA ALA A 365 35.80 32.02 -56.13
C ALA A 365 35.30 32.32 -57.56
N ILE A 366 34.00 32.16 -57.83
CA ILE A 366 33.40 32.49 -59.13
C ILE A 366 33.57 33.99 -59.44
N ILE A 367 33.37 34.87 -58.46
CA ILE A 367 33.56 36.32 -58.62
C ILE A 367 35.03 36.64 -58.94
N VAL A 368 35.99 36.03 -58.22
CA VAL A 368 37.43 36.22 -58.48
C VAL A 368 37.80 35.76 -59.89
N ILE A 369 37.30 34.59 -60.32
CA ILE A 369 37.48 34.08 -61.68
C ILE A 369 36.86 35.05 -62.70
N GLY A 370 35.67 35.60 -62.41
CA GLY A 370 35.01 36.59 -63.25
C GLY A 370 35.88 37.83 -63.49
N TRP A 371 36.49 38.38 -62.43
CA TRP A 371 37.43 39.50 -62.53
C TRP A 371 38.70 39.16 -63.31
N ILE A 372 39.28 37.98 -63.11
CA ILE A 372 40.44 37.51 -63.87
C ILE A 372 40.10 37.38 -65.37
N CYS A 373 38.95 36.80 -65.69
CA CYS A 373 38.47 36.65 -67.07
C CYS A 373 38.16 38.00 -67.73
N LEU A 374 37.59 38.95 -66.98
CA LEU A 374 37.30 40.30 -67.48
C LEU A 374 38.59 41.07 -67.78
N VAL A 375 39.50 41.17 -66.81
CA VAL A 375 40.75 41.93 -66.94
C VAL A 375 41.68 41.26 -67.96
N GLY A 376 41.85 39.94 -67.87
CA GLY A 376 42.67 39.17 -68.81
C GLY A 376 42.10 39.19 -70.23
N GLY A 377 40.78 39.11 -70.38
CA GLY A 377 40.09 39.17 -71.66
C GLY A 377 40.20 40.55 -72.33
N ILE A 378 40.08 41.64 -71.56
CA ILE A 378 40.28 43.02 -72.04
C ILE A 378 41.74 43.25 -72.47
N ILE A 379 42.71 42.83 -71.66
CA ILE A 379 44.14 42.94 -72.01
C ILE A 379 44.46 42.12 -73.28
N GLY A 380 43.93 40.91 -73.38
CA GLY A 380 44.14 40.04 -74.55
C GLY A 380 43.48 40.54 -75.84
N THR A 381 42.31 41.19 -75.74
CA THR A 381 41.65 41.81 -76.91
C THR A 381 42.38 43.06 -77.40
N ILE A 382 42.92 43.87 -76.48
CA ILE A 382 43.80 44.99 -76.82
C ILE A 382 45.10 44.48 -77.49
N GLY A 383 45.59 43.30 -77.09
CA GLY A 383 46.74 42.62 -77.69
C GLY A 383 46.51 41.97 -79.06
N GLY A 384 45.32 42.13 -79.67
CA GLY A 384 45.02 41.71 -81.04
C GLY A 384 44.43 40.30 -81.21
N ALA A 385 44.16 39.57 -80.12
CA ALA A 385 43.56 38.24 -80.17
C ALA A 385 42.04 38.28 -79.96
N PHE A 386 41.27 38.25 -81.05
CA PHE A 386 39.79 38.33 -81.03
C PHE A 386 39.10 37.23 -80.19
N ILE A 387 39.76 36.07 -80.01
CA ILE A 387 39.29 34.96 -79.18
C ILE A 387 39.18 35.35 -77.69
N CYS A 388 39.94 36.36 -77.24
CA CYS A 388 39.91 36.85 -75.86
C CYS A 388 38.65 37.68 -75.52
N LEU A 389 37.80 37.97 -76.51
CA LEU A 389 36.52 38.66 -76.31
C LEU A 389 35.52 37.79 -75.51
N ILE A 390 35.56 36.47 -75.71
CA ILE A 390 34.63 35.54 -75.05
C ILE A 390 34.85 35.51 -73.52
N PRO A 391 36.08 35.33 -72.99
CA PRO A 391 36.38 35.50 -71.57
C PRO A 391 36.02 36.89 -71.03
N ALA A 392 36.19 37.96 -71.81
CA ALA A 392 35.86 39.32 -71.40
C ALA A 392 34.34 39.50 -71.19
N VAL A 393 33.51 38.95 -72.10
CA VAL A 393 32.05 38.99 -71.98
C VAL A 393 31.57 38.12 -70.83
N ILE A 394 32.08 36.89 -70.69
CA ILE A 394 31.71 35.98 -69.60
C ILE A 394 32.12 36.58 -68.24
N GLY A 395 33.35 37.10 -68.14
CA GLY A 395 33.82 37.80 -66.93
C GLY A 395 33.00 39.04 -66.63
N GLY A 396 32.63 39.83 -67.64
CA GLY A 396 31.80 41.02 -67.50
C GLY A 396 30.40 40.71 -66.98
N VAL A 397 29.77 39.63 -67.44
CA VAL A 397 28.47 39.17 -66.92
C VAL A 397 28.60 38.73 -65.47
N ILE A 398 29.61 37.93 -65.12
CA ILE A 398 29.82 37.48 -63.72
C ILE A 398 30.06 38.68 -62.79
N VAL A 399 30.86 39.66 -63.21
CA VAL A 399 31.13 40.88 -62.44
C VAL A 399 29.88 41.76 -62.34
N ALA A 400 29.04 41.83 -63.37
CA ALA A 400 27.77 42.56 -63.32
C ALA A 400 26.79 41.97 -62.29
N PHE A 401 26.83 40.65 -62.07
CA PHE A 401 26.04 39.96 -61.05
C PHE A 401 26.79 39.72 -59.73
N GLN A 402 27.96 40.34 -59.51
CA GLN A 402 28.77 40.10 -58.31
C GLN A 402 28.02 40.41 -57.02
N ASP A 403 27.21 41.47 -57.01
CA ASP A 403 26.44 41.88 -55.84
C ASP A 403 25.32 40.88 -55.55
N THR A 404 24.72 40.29 -56.59
CA THR A 404 23.72 39.22 -56.46
C THR A 404 24.35 37.93 -55.93
N LEU A 405 25.51 37.52 -56.46
CA LEU A 405 26.23 36.32 -56.01
C LEU A 405 26.75 36.46 -54.57
N LYS A 406 27.24 37.65 -54.21
CA LYS A 406 27.65 37.96 -52.83
C LYS A 406 26.44 37.96 -51.89
N GLY A 407 25.33 38.57 -52.30
CA GLY A 407 24.08 38.58 -51.54
C GLY A 407 23.51 37.18 -51.34
N TRP A 408 23.56 36.30 -52.35
CA TRP A 408 23.17 34.89 -52.20
C TRP A 408 24.08 34.15 -51.24
N GLY A 409 25.40 34.31 -51.34
CA GLY A 409 26.35 33.71 -50.40
C GLY A 409 26.16 34.16 -48.95
N GLU A 410 25.84 35.43 -48.73
CA GLU A 410 25.50 35.98 -47.41
C GLU A 410 24.15 35.43 -46.91
N LEU A 411 23.15 35.31 -47.78
CA LEU A 411 21.84 34.76 -47.45
C LEU A 411 21.90 33.27 -47.09
N PHE A 412 22.70 32.46 -47.78
CA PHE A 412 22.90 31.04 -47.42
C PHE A 412 23.60 30.89 -46.06
N VAL A 413 24.61 31.72 -45.77
CA VAL A 413 25.25 31.70 -44.44
C VAL A 413 24.31 32.22 -43.36
N ALA A 414 23.52 33.25 -43.65
CA ALA A 414 22.50 33.76 -42.73
C ALA A 414 21.44 32.68 -42.43
N TRP A 415 20.93 31.97 -43.44
CA TRP A 415 20.03 30.83 -43.24
C TRP A 415 20.69 29.69 -42.48
N GLY A 416 21.98 29.43 -42.71
CA GLY A 416 22.74 28.45 -41.94
C GLY A 416 22.89 28.83 -40.48
N SER A 417 23.22 30.09 -40.20
CA SER A 417 23.35 30.62 -38.84
C SER A 417 21.99 30.68 -38.15
N GLU A 418 20.95 31.15 -38.83
CA GLU A 418 19.58 31.14 -38.31
C GLU A 418 19.08 29.71 -38.04
N PHE A 419 19.45 28.74 -38.88
CA PHE A 419 19.20 27.33 -38.62
C PHE A 419 19.98 26.84 -37.40
N LEU A 420 21.27 27.18 -37.27
CA LEU A 420 22.10 26.80 -36.12
C LEU A 420 21.63 27.47 -34.81
N ASP A 421 21.13 28.70 -34.88
CA ASP A 421 20.60 29.48 -33.78
C ASP A 421 19.21 28.96 -33.36
N ASN A 422 18.36 28.59 -34.32
CA ASN A 422 17.10 27.89 -34.05
C ASN A 422 17.29 26.45 -33.55
N VAL A 423 18.39 25.81 -33.96
CA VAL A 423 18.83 24.47 -33.53
C VAL A 423 19.85 24.59 -32.40
N ASN A 424 20.02 25.77 -31.75
CA ASN A 424 21.04 25.99 -30.72
C ASN A 424 20.77 25.06 -29.53
N ALA A 425 21.26 23.83 -29.68
CA ALA A 425 20.72 22.72 -28.92
C ALA A 425 21.22 22.78 -27.49
N ILE A 426 22.17 23.66 -27.19
CA ILE A 426 22.65 23.93 -25.84
C ILE A 426 21.58 24.71 -25.08
N ASP A 427 21.14 25.87 -25.57
CA ASP A 427 20.08 26.66 -24.92
C ASP A 427 18.75 25.89 -24.92
N TRP A 428 18.47 25.14 -25.98
CA TRP A 428 17.30 24.26 -26.06
C TRP A 428 17.38 23.05 -25.11
N THR A 429 18.55 22.41 -24.95
CA THR A 429 18.73 21.29 -24.00
C THR A 429 18.65 21.79 -22.56
N ILE A 430 19.23 22.97 -22.29
CA ILE A 430 19.12 23.67 -21.01
C ILE A 430 17.65 24.01 -20.74
N SER A 431 16.91 24.56 -21.71
CA SER A 431 15.48 24.83 -21.62
C SER A 431 14.66 23.59 -21.29
N ILE A 432 14.92 22.47 -21.97
CA ILE A 432 14.21 21.23 -21.72
C ILE A 432 14.54 20.67 -20.35
N TYR A 433 15.79 20.77 -19.92
CA TYR A 433 16.18 20.35 -18.59
C TYR A 433 15.55 21.24 -17.49
N GLU A 434 15.52 22.54 -17.68
CA GLU A 434 14.93 23.50 -16.72
C GLU A 434 13.41 23.38 -16.65
N ASN A 435 12.73 23.27 -17.79
CA ASN A 435 11.27 23.24 -17.88
C ASN A 435 10.68 21.83 -17.70
N TYR A 436 11.33 20.82 -18.27
CA TYR A 436 10.81 19.45 -18.34
C TYR A 436 11.74 18.41 -17.73
N GLY A 437 12.94 18.77 -17.28
CA GLY A 437 13.92 17.80 -16.77
C GLY A 437 13.42 17.05 -15.55
N THR A 438 12.69 17.71 -14.66
CA THR A 438 12.05 17.05 -13.51
C THR A 438 10.97 16.06 -13.95
N THR A 439 10.14 16.42 -14.95
CA THR A 439 9.09 15.56 -15.50
C THR A 439 9.67 14.37 -16.26
N ILE A 440 10.67 14.59 -17.12
CA ILE A 440 11.37 13.54 -17.88
C ILE A 440 12.06 12.58 -16.92
N LEU A 441 12.77 13.11 -15.91
CA LEU A 441 13.41 12.30 -14.88
C LEU A 441 12.37 11.51 -14.07
N ALA A 442 11.25 12.14 -13.69
CA ALA A 442 10.17 11.46 -12.97
C ALA A 442 9.59 10.31 -13.80
N ILE A 443 9.29 10.53 -15.08
CA ILE A 443 8.76 9.48 -15.99
C ILE A 443 9.78 8.34 -16.15
N ALA A 444 11.06 8.67 -16.32
CA ALA A 444 12.12 7.67 -16.48
C ALA A 444 12.38 6.88 -15.17
N LEU A 445 12.30 7.53 -14.01
CA LEU A 445 12.58 6.94 -12.70
C LEU A 445 11.38 6.16 -12.13
N THR A 446 10.15 6.52 -12.50
CA THR A 446 8.92 5.91 -11.97
C THR A 446 8.90 4.38 -12.12
N PRO A 447 9.21 3.76 -13.28
CA PRO A 447 9.24 2.30 -13.42
C PRO A 447 10.25 1.62 -12.48
N LEU A 448 11.42 2.25 -12.28
CA LEU A 448 12.46 1.75 -11.36
C LEU A 448 11.97 1.79 -9.91
N VAL A 449 11.37 2.91 -9.50
CA VAL A 449 10.79 3.06 -8.15
C VAL A 449 9.65 2.08 -7.93
N CYS A 450 8.73 1.94 -8.89
CA CYS A 450 7.64 0.96 -8.82
C CYS A 450 8.16 -0.48 -8.69
N PHE A 451 9.23 -0.84 -9.43
CA PHE A 451 9.85 -2.15 -9.34
C PHE A 451 10.48 -2.40 -7.96
N LEU A 452 11.18 -1.41 -7.40
CA LEU A 452 11.75 -1.47 -6.05
C LEU A 452 10.66 -1.56 -4.97
N LEU A 453 9.61 -0.76 -5.08
CA LEU A 453 8.47 -0.79 -4.15
C LEU A 453 7.78 -2.15 -4.19
N LEU A 454 7.56 -2.74 -5.37
CA LEU A 454 7.00 -4.09 -5.48
C LEU A 454 7.87 -5.13 -4.78
N ALA A 455 9.19 -5.06 -4.94
CA ALA A 455 10.11 -5.95 -4.24
C ALA A 455 9.99 -5.83 -2.71
N ILE A 456 9.98 -4.59 -2.20
CA ILE A 456 9.84 -4.31 -0.76
C ILE A 456 8.50 -4.84 -0.24
N ILE A 457 7.40 -4.57 -0.95
CA ILE A 457 6.06 -5.05 -0.59
C ILE A 457 6.05 -6.58 -0.46
N LEU A 458 6.63 -7.30 -1.42
CA LEU A 458 6.67 -8.76 -1.38
C LEU A 458 7.56 -9.30 -0.24
N ILE A 459 8.69 -8.64 0.07
CA ILE A 459 9.55 -8.98 1.22
C ILE A 459 8.78 -8.76 2.53
N VAL A 460 8.08 -7.63 2.67
CA VAL A 460 7.25 -7.33 3.85
C VAL A 460 6.14 -8.36 4.00
N ILE A 461 5.41 -8.69 2.93
CA ILE A 461 4.38 -9.74 2.96
C ILE A 461 4.98 -11.08 3.41
N SER A 462 6.13 -11.48 2.88
CA SER A 462 6.77 -12.74 3.27
C SER A 462 7.16 -12.76 4.76
N THR A 463 7.58 -11.60 5.30
CA THR A 463 7.92 -11.44 6.71
C THR A 463 6.68 -11.48 7.61
N LEU A 464 5.60 -10.81 7.20
CA LEU A 464 4.31 -10.84 7.90
C LEU A 464 3.73 -12.26 7.94
N LEU A 465 3.85 -13.02 6.85
CA LEU A 465 3.40 -14.42 6.81
C LEU A 465 4.21 -15.32 7.74
N ARG A 466 5.53 -15.13 7.84
CA ARG A 466 6.36 -15.83 8.84
C ARG A 466 5.93 -15.49 10.26
N LEU A 467 5.71 -14.21 10.54
CA LEU A 467 5.27 -13.75 11.85
C LEU A 467 3.90 -14.32 12.21
N TYR A 468 2.99 -14.37 11.24
CA TYR A 468 1.67 -14.99 11.41
C TYR A 468 1.78 -16.49 11.69
N GLU A 469 2.61 -17.25 10.96
CA GLU A 469 2.81 -18.67 11.24
C GLU A 469 3.41 -18.90 12.63
N PHE A 470 4.40 -18.10 13.03
CA PHE A 470 5.00 -18.16 14.36
C PHE A 470 3.99 -17.84 15.47
N ALA A 471 3.24 -16.75 15.31
CA ALA A 471 2.20 -16.35 16.25
C ALA A 471 1.10 -17.42 16.35
N SER A 472 0.66 -17.98 15.22
CA SER A 472 -0.32 -19.06 15.16
C SER A 472 0.18 -20.32 15.88
N MET A 473 1.42 -20.74 15.62
CA MET A 473 2.02 -21.89 16.33
C MET A 473 2.08 -21.69 17.84
N LYS A 474 2.41 -20.47 18.29
CA LYS A 474 2.48 -20.11 19.72
C LYS A 474 1.10 -20.01 20.37
N ILE A 475 0.13 -19.36 19.73
CA ILE A 475 -1.25 -19.20 20.24
C ILE A 475 -1.97 -20.54 20.34
N TYR A 476 -1.86 -21.36 19.30
CA TYR A 476 -2.55 -22.66 19.25
C TYR A 476 -1.74 -23.81 19.87
N ASN A 477 -0.57 -23.51 20.47
CA ASN A 477 0.31 -24.48 21.12
C ASN A 477 0.57 -25.72 20.25
N VAL A 478 0.76 -25.50 18.95
CA VAL A 478 0.86 -26.59 17.95
C VAL A 478 2.24 -27.20 18.07
N HIS A 479 2.30 -28.34 18.74
CA HIS A 479 3.47 -29.19 18.75
C HIS A 479 3.27 -30.27 17.68
N ARG A 480 4.37 -30.63 17.02
CA ARG A 480 4.35 -31.71 16.03
C ARG A 480 5.33 -32.80 16.47
N PRO A 481 5.11 -33.44 17.63
CA PRO A 481 5.98 -34.51 18.07
C PRO A 481 5.96 -35.66 17.05
N CYS A 482 6.99 -36.51 17.08
CA CYS A 482 6.99 -37.77 16.37
C CYS A 482 6.04 -38.74 17.10
N PRO A 483 5.05 -39.35 16.44
CA PRO A 483 4.12 -40.29 17.08
C PRO A 483 4.80 -41.58 17.58
N PHE A 484 6.02 -41.86 17.13
CA PHE A 484 6.76 -43.07 17.50
C PHE A 484 7.75 -42.85 18.65
N CYS A 485 8.40 -41.69 18.73
CA CYS A 485 9.48 -41.42 19.69
C CYS A 485 9.34 -40.12 20.49
N GLY A 486 8.24 -39.37 20.32
CA GLY A 486 7.97 -38.16 21.10
C GLY A 486 8.79 -36.91 20.72
N ASN A 487 9.83 -37.05 19.87
CA ASN A 487 10.73 -35.96 19.51
C ASN A 487 10.01 -34.78 18.85
N THR A 488 10.32 -33.56 19.26
CA THR A 488 9.70 -32.30 18.80
C THR A 488 10.60 -31.44 17.90
N HIS A 489 11.86 -31.85 17.66
CA HIS A 489 12.82 -31.11 16.85
C HIS A 489 12.51 -31.11 15.33
N ASP A 490 13.18 -30.23 14.58
CA ASP A 490 12.91 -29.94 13.16
C ASP A 490 12.90 -31.19 12.28
N PHE A 491 11.73 -31.50 11.75
CA PHE A 491 11.53 -32.64 10.85
C PHE A 491 12.00 -32.29 9.44
N LYS A 492 12.63 -33.26 8.77
CA LYS A 492 12.95 -33.15 7.35
C LYS A 492 11.72 -33.49 6.53
N TYR A 493 11.42 -32.72 5.49
CA TYR A 493 10.28 -32.96 4.62
C TYR A 493 10.67 -33.94 3.50
N MET A 494 9.81 -34.92 3.23
CA MET A 494 10.00 -35.90 2.16
C MET A 494 9.01 -35.61 1.04
N ILE A 495 9.50 -35.49 -0.19
CA ILE A 495 8.71 -35.16 -1.38
C ILE A 495 9.17 -36.07 -2.50
N ASP A 496 8.23 -36.82 -3.08
CA ASP A 496 8.51 -37.84 -4.11
C ASP A 496 9.61 -38.85 -3.71
N GLY A 497 9.73 -39.14 -2.42
CA GLY A 497 10.70 -40.10 -1.87
C GLY A 497 12.06 -39.51 -1.50
N GLU A 498 12.32 -38.24 -1.80
CA GLU A 498 13.59 -37.57 -1.50
C GLU A 498 13.47 -36.53 -0.37
N GLU A 499 14.57 -36.28 0.35
CA GLU A 499 14.65 -35.22 1.37
C GLU A 499 14.66 -33.85 0.69
N TRP A 500 13.70 -32.99 1.04
CA TRP A 500 13.67 -31.62 0.54
C TRP A 500 14.84 -30.82 1.14
N SER A 501 15.71 -30.29 0.28
CA SER A 501 17.01 -29.73 0.67
C SER A 501 16.92 -28.45 1.49
N ILE A 502 15.82 -27.70 1.37
CA ILE A 502 15.67 -26.37 1.97
C ILE A 502 14.52 -26.29 2.99
N PRO A 503 14.62 -25.42 4.00
CA PRO A 503 13.52 -25.14 4.91
C PRO A 503 12.29 -24.58 4.18
N LEU A 504 11.12 -25.16 4.45
CA LEU A 504 9.83 -24.69 3.94
C LEU A 504 9.36 -23.45 4.71
N HIS A 505 9.83 -22.26 4.35
CA HIS A 505 9.35 -20.99 4.90
C HIS A 505 9.06 -19.99 3.78
N PRO A 506 8.06 -19.09 3.96
CA PRO A 506 7.83 -17.98 3.04
C PRO A 506 9.09 -17.13 2.85
N GLY A 507 9.51 -16.77 1.65
CA GLY A 507 10.66 -15.87 1.44
C GLY A 507 11.51 -16.26 0.23
N LEU A 508 12.80 -16.53 0.47
CA LEU A 508 13.86 -16.71 -0.53
C LEU A 508 13.44 -17.55 -1.73
N TYR A 509 12.87 -18.73 -1.51
CA TYR A 509 12.53 -19.69 -2.56
C TYR A 509 11.04 -19.71 -2.94
N GLY A 510 10.24 -18.83 -2.34
CA GLY A 510 8.79 -18.77 -2.58
C GLY A 510 8.01 -18.23 -1.40
N ILE A 511 6.93 -17.48 -1.65
CA ILE A 511 6.12 -16.87 -0.59
C ILE A 511 5.08 -17.87 -0.06
N LEU A 512 4.16 -18.34 -0.90
CA LEU A 512 3.15 -19.33 -0.53
C LEU A 512 3.57 -20.76 -0.86
N HIS A 513 4.36 -20.90 -1.92
CA HIS A 513 4.85 -22.18 -2.41
C HIS A 513 6.29 -22.02 -2.90
N GLN A 514 7.11 -23.02 -2.62
CA GLN A 514 8.41 -23.24 -3.25
C GLN A 514 8.22 -24.15 -4.47
N THR A 515 9.01 -23.92 -5.52
CA THR A 515 8.98 -24.76 -6.72
C THR A 515 10.40 -25.21 -7.01
N ASN A 516 10.60 -26.52 -7.16
CA ASN A 516 11.81 -27.04 -7.76
C ASN A 516 11.68 -26.87 -9.28
N HIS A 517 12.64 -26.17 -9.88
CA HIS A 517 12.58 -25.82 -11.30
C HIS A 517 13.05 -26.93 -12.23
N ASP A 518 13.77 -27.93 -11.71
CA ASP A 518 14.23 -29.08 -12.48
C ASP A 518 13.13 -30.15 -12.57
N THR A 519 12.41 -30.39 -11.47
CA THR A 519 11.31 -31.38 -11.41
C THR A 519 9.92 -30.78 -11.64
N GLY A 520 9.76 -29.46 -11.47
CA GLY A 520 8.47 -28.76 -11.56
C GLY A 520 7.58 -28.93 -10.32
N VAL A 521 8.03 -29.67 -9.31
CA VAL A 521 7.24 -29.97 -8.10
C VAL A 521 7.05 -28.71 -7.25
N ARG A 522 5.82 -28.49 -6.79
CA ARG A 522 5.42 -27.30 -6.03
C ARG A 522 4.98 -27.66 -4.62
N VAL A 523 5.60 -27.02 -3.64
CA VAL A 523 5.50 -27.38 -2.22
C VAL A 523 5.04 -26.19 -1.39
N PRO A 524 4.04 -26.32 -0.51
CA PRO A 524 3.57 -25.22 0.31
C PRO A 524 4.58 -24.82 1.40
N THR A 525 4.70 -23.51 1.66
CA THR A 525 5.66 -22.95 2.62
C THR A 525 5.13 -22.83 4.04
N MET A 526 3.80 -22.83 4.22
CA MET A 526 3.15 -22.57 5.51
C MET A 526 2.29 -23.75 5.96
N LEU A 527 2.21 -23.96 7.26
CA LEU A 527 1.33 -24.93 7.92
C LEU A 527 -0.10 -24.89 7.38
N MET A 528 -0.69 -23.70 7.35
CA MET A 528 -2.08 -23.46 6.96
C MET A 528 -2.28 -23.55 5.44
N ASN A 529 -1.20 -23.39 4.67
CA ASN A 529 -1.21 -23.57 3.22
C ASN A 529 -0.91 -25.03 2.80
N GLY A 530 -0.93 -25.98 3.73
CA GLY A 530 -0.81 -27.41 3.43
C GLY A 530 0.53 -28.05 3.77
N LYS A 531 1.51 -27.31 4.30
CA LYS A 531 2.79 -27.87 4.79
C LYS A 531 2.59 -28.94 5.87
N ALA A 532 1.48 -28.89 6.61
CA ALA A 532 1.13 -29.89 7.62
C ALA A 532 0.81 -31.27 7.04
N LYS A 533 0.41 -31.33 5.76
CA LYS A 533 0.01 -32.57 5.05
C LYS A 533 1.20 -33.30 4.43
N LEU A 534 2.37 -32.67 4.37
CA LEU A 534 3.56 -33.27 3.78
C LEU A 534 4.10 -34.38 4.67
N THR A 535 4.62 -35.42 4.03
CA THR A 535 5.36 -36.48 4.70
C THR A 535 6.66 -35.92 5.26
N ARG A 536 7.01 -36.35 6.47
CA ARG A 536 8.16 -35.83 7.21
C ARG A 536 8.93 -36.96 7.87
N LYS A 537 10.25 -36.89 7.86
CA LYS A 537 11.15 -37.87 8.47
C LYS A 537 11.64 -37.35 9.82
N CYS A 538 11.51 -38.17 10.86
CA CYS A 538 12.00 -37.81 12.19
C CYS A 538 13.53 -37.95 12.24
N PRO A 539 14.29 -36.94 12.70
CA PRO A 539 15.75 -37.06 12.80
C PRO A 539 16.22 -38.02 13.91
N ASN A 540 15.35 -38.37 14.88
CA ASN A 540 15.72 -39.24 16.01
C ASN A 540 15.46 -40.73 15.74
N CYS A 541 14.30 -41.08 15.18
CA CYS A 541 13.93 -42.47 14.94
C CYS A 541 13.88 -42.85 13.45
N GLU A 542 14.19 -41.91 12.56
CA GLU A 542 14.20 -42.03 11.10
C GLU A 542 12.89 -42.49 10.43
N ARG A 543 11.84 -42.73 11.22
CA ARG A 543 10.53 -43.09 10.70
C ARG A 543 9.86 -41.93 9.99
N LEU A 544 9.15 -42.28 8.92
CA LEU A 544 8.29 -41.38 8.19
C LEU A 544 6.99 -41.15 8.99
N VAL A 545 6.56 -39.90 9.01
CA VAL A 545 5.36 -39.42 9.68
C VAL A 545 4.50 -38.74 8.62
N ASN A 546 3.19 -38.97 8.66
CA ASN A 546 2.26 -38.65 7.57
C ASN A 546 2.55 -39.42 6.26
N GLU A 547 3.10 -40.64 6.35
CA GLU A 547 3.10 -41.59 5.24
C GLU A 547 1.75 -42.33 5.27
N GLY A 548 0.88 -42.07 4.28
CA GLY A 548 -0.50 -42.61 4.26
C GLY A 548 -1.55 -41.75 4.98
N HIS A 549 -2.49 -42.37 5.69
CA HIS A 549 -3.68 -41.72 6.28
C HIS A 549 -3.43 -40.97 7.60
N ASP A 550 -2.26 -41.15 8.24
CA ASP A 550 -1.96 -40.62 9.57
C ASP A 550 -1.49 -39.15 9.51
N LYS A 551 -2.43 -38.21 9.31
CA LYS A 551 -2.16 -36.76 9.25
C LYS A 551 -2.17 -36.15 10.66
N THR A 552 -1.10 -36.32 11.43
CA THR A 552 -0.95 -35.78 12.79
C THR A 552 -0.64 -34.28 12.77
N TYR A 553 -1.66 -33.43 12.82
CA TYR A 553 -1.51 -31.99 13.07
C TYR A 553 -2.68 -31.48 13.93
N GLY A 554 -2.38 -30.70 14.98
CA GLY A 554 -3.40 -30.09 15.83
C GLY A 554 -2.88 -29.45 17.11
N THR A 555 -3.78 -28.90 17.91
CA THR A 555 -3.50 -28.49 19.30
C THR A 555 -3.56 -29.72 20.21
N ASP A 556 -2.43 -30.08 20.81
CA ASP A 556 -2.33 -31.25 21.68
C ASP A 556 -3.07 -31.04 23.02
N ILE A 557 -3.97 -31.97 23.34
CA ILE A 557 -4.70 -32.06 24.60
C ILE A 557 -4.53 -33.47 25.15
N HIS A 558 -3.97 -33.58 26.36
CA HIS A 558 -3.69 -34.87 27.00
C HIS A 558 -4.61 -35.06 28.22
N ILE A 559 -5.38 -36.14 28.18
CA ILE A 559 -6.38 -36.53 29.18
C ILE A 559 -5.99 -37.89 29.75
N GLY A 560 -5.83 -37.97 31.07
CA GLY A 560 -5.50 -39.22 31.76
C GLY A 560 -6.69 -39.80 32.50
N ILE A 561 -6.87 -41.11 32.43
CA ILE A 561 -7.86 -41.84 33.22
C ILE A 561 -7.09 -42.72 34.20
N VAL A 562 -7.29 -42.49 35.49
CA VAL A 562 -6.53 -43.09 36.60
C VAL A 562 -7.49 -43.73 37.59
N GLY A 563 -7.15 -44.90 38.15
CA GLY A 563 -8.01 -45.61 39.11
C GLY A 563 -7.67 -47.10 39.23
N ALA A 564 -8.37 -47.81 40.12
CA ALA A 564 -8.11 -49.21 40.43
C ALA A 564 -8.21 -50.15 39.23
N ARG A 565 -7.53 -51.29 39.26
CA ARG A 565 -7.86 -52.36 38.29
C ARG A 565 -9.31 -52.78 38.50
N SER A 566 -9.99 -53.13 37.41
CA SER A 566 -11.40 -53.53 37.44
C SER A 566 -12.40 -52.43 37.84
N SER A 567 -11.96 -51.19 38.05
CA SER A 567 -12.84 -50.03 38.35
C SER A 567 -13.64 -49.52 37.15
N GLY A 568 -13.66 -50.25 36.02
CA GLY A 568 -14.39 -49.82 34.81
C GLY A 568 -13.71 -48.73 33.95
N LYS A 569 -12.44 -48.34 34.19
CA LYS A 569 -11.72 -47.33 33.37
C LYS A 569 -11.81 -47.54 31.86
N SER A 570 -11.42 -48.72 31.39
CA SER A 570 -11.38 -48.99 29.95
C SER A 570 -12.79 -48.98 29.36
N TYR A 571 -13.78 -49.56 30.06
CA TYR A 571 -15.19 -49.51 29.65
C TYR A 571 -15.70 -48.06 29.55
N MET A 572 -15.46 -47.23 30.57
CA MET A 572 -15.83 -45.81 30.56
C MET A 572 -15.14 -45.05 29.42
N LEU A 573 -13.85 -45.30 29.18
CA LEU A 573 -13.07 -44.66 28.13
C LEU A 573 -13.63 -44.95 26.75
N TYR A 574 -13.77 -46.23 26.39
CA TYR A 574 -14.20 -46.62 25.05
C TYR A 574 -15.68 -46.29 24.80
N SER A 575 -16.56 -46.47 25.79
CA SER A 575 -17.96 -46.05 25.67
C SER A 575 -18.07 -44.53 25.54
N GLY A 576 -17.32 -43.75 26.32
CA GLY A 576 -17.31 -42.29 26.20
C GLY A 576 -16.75 -41.78 24.86
N LEU A 577 -15.70 -42.42 24.35
CA LEU A 577 -15.17 -42.12 23.02
C LEU A 577 -16.16 -42.46 21.89
N GLU A 578 -16.92 -43.55 22.03
CA GLU A 578 -18.02 -43.86 21.11
C GLU A 578 -19.07 -42.74 21.14
N MET A 579 -19.45 -42.24 22.33
CA MET A 579 -20.40 -41.12 22.44
C MET A 579 -19.89 -39.86 21.74
N LEU A 580 -18.63 -39.50 21.97
CA LEU A 580 -18.02 -38.35 21.28
C LEU A 580 -17.99 -38.54 19.75
N SER A 581 -17.70 -39.75 19.29
CA SER A 581 -17.73 -40.07 17.86
C SER A 581 -19.13 -39.93 17.26
N GLN A 582 -20.18 -40.29 17.99
CA GLN A 582 -21.55 -40.13 17.54
C GLN A 582 -22.03 -38.67 17.61
N HIS A 583 -21.60 -37.93 18.65
CA HIS A 583 -21.94 -36.53 18.85
C HIS A 583 -21.34 -35.61 17.77
N PHE A 584 -20.06 -35.80 17.44
CA PHE A 584 -19.33 -34.96 16.49
C PHE A 584 -19.28 -35.52 15.06
N GLY A 585 -19.67 -36.77 14.84
CA GLY A 585 -19.67 -37.41 13.52
C GLY A 585 -18.30 -37.36 12.84
N ASP A 586 -18.28 -36.97 11.55
CA ASP A 586 -17.08 -36.93 10.70
C ASP A 586 -16.00 -35.92 11.18
N ASP A 587 -16.34 -35.02 12.09
CA ASP A 587 -15.38 -34.09 12.68
C ASP A 587 -14.48 -34.75 13.74
N PHE A 588 -14.83 -35.95 14.23
CA PHE A 588 -14.10 -36.71 15.24
C PHE A 588 -13.51 -38.02 14.66
N GLU A 589 -12.23 -37.97 14.28
CA GLU A 589 -11.56 -39.07 13.58
C GLU A 589 -10.48 -39.71 14.47
N GLN A 590 -10.47 -41.04 14.59
CA GLN A 590 -9.35 -41.75 15.22
C GLN A 590 -8.12 -41.67 14.31
N THR A 591 -6.96 -41.35 14.89
CA THR A 591 -5.69 -41.14 14.14
C THR A 591 -4.60 -42.15 14.48
N ASP A 592 -4.86 -43.07 15.41
CA ASP A 592 -3.92 -44.16 15.73
C ASP A 592 -4.08 -45.32 14.74
N SER A 593 -2.95 -45.82 14.24
CA SER A 593 -2.84 -46.94 13.29
C SER A 593 -2.77 -48.32 13.94
N ASP A 594 -2.83 -48.46 15.27
CA ASP A 594 -2.85 -49.77 15.93
C ASP A 594 -4.19 -50.49 15.72
N SER A 595 -4.16 -51.59 14.97
CA SER A 595 -5.33 -52.42 14.68
C SER A 595 -6.03 -52.97 15.93
N ASN A 596 -5.33 -53.09 17.06
CA ASN A 596 -5.90 -53.62 18.30
C ASN A 596 -6.67 -52.58 19.14
N ASN A 597 -6.54 -51.30 18.80
CA ASN A 597 -7.14 -50.18 19.54
C ASN A 597 -8.21 -49.44 18.73
N LYS A 598 -8.65 -50.00 17.59
CA LYS A 598 -9.73 -49.41 16.79
C LYS A 598 -10.98 -49.32 17.64
N LEU A 599 -11.53 -48.11 17.78
CA LEU A 599 -12.71 -47.83 18.59
C LEU A 599 -13.85 -48.78 18.19
N ALA A 600 -14.13 -48.91 16.90
CA ALA A 600 -15.19 -49.78 16.37
C ALA A 600 -15.06 -51.25 16.80
N ASP A 601 -13.85 -51.79 16.93
CA ASP A 601 -13.63 -53.20 17.26
C ASP A 601 -13.73 -53.44 18.77
N VAL A 602 -13.23 -52.50 19.59
CA VAL A 602 -13.34 -52.58 21.06
C VAL A 602 -14.78 -52.33 21.51
N THR A 603 -15.47 -51.37 20.92
CA THR A 603 -16.87 -51.09 21.24
C THR A 603 -17.77 -52.26 20.90
N LYS A 604 -17.56 -52.96 19.77
CA LYS A 604 -18.29 -54.20 19.46
C LYS A 604 -18.13 -55.28 20.53
N ARG A 605 -16.92 -55.43 21.08
CA ARG A 605 -16.66 -56.37 22.18
C ARG A 605 -17.40 -55.98 23.45
N ILE A 606 -17.45 -54.68 23.78
CA ILE A 606 -18.23 -54.17 24.91
C ILE A 606 -19.71 -54.52 24.74
N HIS A 607 -20.29 -54.22 23.57
CA HIS A 607 -21.69 -54.50 23.27
C HIS A 607 -22.03 -55.99 23.30
N ASN A 608 -21.07 -56.85 22.95
CA ASN A 608 -21.23 -58.30 23.01
C ASN A 608 -21.01 -58.90 24.42
N GLY A 609 -20.63 -58.11 25.41
CA GLY A 609 -20.30 -58.58 26.76
C GLY A 609 -18.95 -59.32 26.85
N ASP A 610 -18.11 -59.24 25.81
CA ASP A 610 -16.79 -59.84 25.82
C ASP A 610 -15.86 -59.03 26.73
N GLY A 611 -15.23 -59.70 27.70
CA GLY A 611 -14.31 -59.05 28.64
C GLY A 611 -13.20 -58.27 27.92
N ILE A 612 -13.03 -56.99 28.26
CA ILE A 612 -11.84 -56.22 27.87
C ILE A 612 -10.74 -56.51 28.89
N GLN A 613 -9.87 -57.48 28.60
CA GLN A 613 -8.59 -57.52 29.29
C GLN A 613 -7.69 -56.42 28.72
N THR A 614 -7.41 -55.40 29.54
CA THR A 614 -6.32 -54.46 29.30
C THR A 614 -5.02 -55.27 29.33
N ALA A 615 -4.56 -55.72 28.16
CA ALA A 615 -3.30 -56.45 28.06
C ALA A 615 -2.21 -55.60 28.73
N VAL A 616 -1.44 -56.21 29.63
CA VAL A 616 -0.25 -55.60 30.25
C VAL A 616 0.83 -55.48 29.16
N LYS A 617 0.58 -54.66 28.14
CA LYS A 617 1.57 -54.29 27.15
C LYS A 617 2.54 -53.35 27.85
N ASN A 618 3.84 -53.63 27.73
CA ASN A 618 4.93 -52.82 28.27
C ASN A 618 5.06 -51.41 27.64
N ARG A 619 4.03 -50.92 26.95
CA ARG A 619 4.04 -49.61 26.27
C ARG A 619 2.74 -48.88 26.57
N TYR A 620 2.85 -47.77 27.31
CA TYR A 620 1.78 -46.78 27.48
C TYR A 620 1.56 -46.09 26.13
N LYS A 621 0.53 -46.46 25.38
CA LYS A 621 0.19 -45.80 24.11
C LYS A 621 -1.19 -45.16 24.24
N ALA A 622 -1.25 -43.84 24.04
CA ALA A 622 -2.50 -43.09 24.09
C ALA A 622 -3.39 -43.42 22.89
N ILE A 623 -4.70 -43.43 23.13
CA ILE A 623 -5.70 -43.44 22.05
C ILE A 623 -5.80 -42.02 21.50
N GLN A 624 -5.57 -41.86 20.20
CA GLN A 624 -5.44 -40.55 19.55
C GLN A 624 -6.64 -40.23 18.66
N PHE A 625 -7.27 -39.09 18.90
CA PHE A 625 -8.38 -38.58 18.11
C PHE A 625 -8.12 -37.16 17.62
N LYS A 626 -8.71 -36.83 16.48
CA LYS A 626 -8.69 -35.50 15.90
C LYS A 626 -10.10 -34.93 15.92
N LEU A 627 -10.26 -33.74 16.49
CA LEU A 627 -11.52 -33.01 16.51
C LEU A 627 -11.41 -31.73 15.68
N LYS A 628 -12.12 -31.67 14.55
CA LYS A 628 -12.25 -30.46 13.71
C LYS A 628 -13.40 -29.59 14.24
N ARG A 629 -13.26 -28.25 14.14
CA ARG A 629 -14.31 -27.28 14.53
C ARG A 629 -14.45 -26.20 13.46
N LYS A 630 -15.69 -25.83 13.13
CA LYS A 630 -16.06 -24.96 11.99
C LYS A 630 -15.31 -23.63 11.91
N TRP A 631 -14.98 -23.01 13.05
CA TRP A 631 -14.36 -21.68 13.12
C TRP A 631 -12.93 -21.70 13.65
N ARG A 632 -12.31 -22.89 13.70
CA ARG A 632 -10.94 -23.06 14.19
C ARG A 632 -10.06 -23.59 13.07
N PRO A 633 -9.02 -22.86 12.65
CA PRO A 633 -8.24 -23.28 11.50
C PRO A 633 -7.28 -24.44 11.80
N VAL A 634 -7.01 -24.70 13.09
CA VAL A 634 -6.19 -25.82 13.56
C VAL A 634 -7.07 -26.76 14.39
N PRO A 635 -7.19 -28.05 14.03
CA PRO A 635 -7.99 -29.03 14.76
C PRO A 635 -7.35 -29.35 16.12
N TYR A 636 -8.13 -29.93 17.04
CA TYR A 636 -7.58 -30.47 18.28
C TYR A 636 -7.07 -31.88 18.06
N HIS A 637 -5.97 -32.20 18.71
CA HIS A 637 -5.40 -33.54 18.75
C HIS A 637 -5.49 -34.04 20.20
N LEU A 638 -6.41 -34.96 20.43
CA LEU A 638 -6.79 -35.46 21.74
C LEU A 638 -6.08 -36.77 22.02
N PHE A 639 -5.41 -36.86 23.15
CA PHE A 639 -4.69 -38.04 23.61
C PHE A 639 -5.35 -38.54 24.90
N PHE A 640 -5.93 -39.73 24.84
CA PHE A 640 -6.52 -40.40 26.01
C PHE A 640 -5.59 -41.50 26.50
N TYR A 641 -5.20 -41.41 27.77
CA TYR A 641 -4.33 -42.38 28.42
C TYR A 641 -5.13 -43.21 29.41
N ASP A 642 -5.15 -44.53 29.22
CA ASP A 642 -5.62 -45.48 30.23
C ASP A 642 -4.45 -45.86 31.14
N VAL A 643 -4.42 -45.31 32.35
CA VAL A 643 -3.34 -45.49 33.32
C VAL A 643 -3.79 -46.51 34.36
N ALA A 644 -3.19 -47.71 34.34
CA ALA A 644 -3.49 -48.76 35.29
C ALA A 644 -2.94 -48.46 36.70
N GLY A 645 -3.80 -48.58 37.73
CA GLY A 645 -3.44 -48.37 39.14
C GLY A 645 -2.40 -49.34 39.72
N GLU A 646 -2.25 -50.55 39.17
CA GLU A 646 -1.31 -51.55 39.70
C GLU A 646 0.18 -51.19 39.46
N LYS A 647 0.45 -50.27 38.53
CA LYS A 647 1.82 -49.84 38.22
C LYS A 647 2.33 -48.70 39.11
N PHE A 648 1.51 -48.21 40.05
CA PHE A 648 1.97 -47.34 41.15
C PHE A 648 2.84 -48.11 42.17
N ASN A 649 2.69 -49.44 42.26
CA ASN A 649 3.45 -50.29 43.18
C ASN A 649 4.66 -51.01 42.55
N ALA A 650 4.86 -50.91 41.22
CA ALA A 650 5.94 -51.63 40.54
C ALA A 650 7.22 -50.79 40.50
N SER A 651 8.15 -51.09 41.40
CA SER A 651 9.53 -50.55 41.51
C SER A 651 10.45 -50.88 40.32
N THR A 652 9.92 -51.16 39.12
CA THR A 652 10.72 -51.70 38.01
C THR A 652 10.37 -51.04 36.67
N ASN A 653 11.36 -50.33 36.11
CA ASN A 653 11.43 -49.81 34.74
C ASN A 653 10.23 -48.97 34.26
N LYS A 654 10.18 -47.73 34.75
CA LYS A 654 9.30 -46.66 34.26
C LYS A 654 9.55 -46.45 32.76
N SER A 655 8.64 -46.93 31.92
CA SER A 655 8.71 -46.69 30.48
C SER A 655 8.63 -45.18 30.20
N GLN A 656 9.50 -44.67 29.33
CA GLN A 656 9.58 -43.27 28.90
C GLN A 656 8.21 -42.67 28.50
N ALA A 657 7.32 -43.48 27.94
CA ALA A 657 5.96 -43.09 27.55
C ALA A 657 5.01 -42.78 28.74
N ALA A 658 5.20 -43.43 29.90
CA ALA A 658 4.44 -43.09 31.11
C ALA A 658 4.85 -41.71 31.64
N LEU A 659 6.14 -41.41 31.60
CA LEU A 659 6.68 -40.09 31.97
C LEU A 659 6.21 -38.99 31.01
N GLU A 660 6.06 -39.28 29.72
CA GLU A 660 5.48 -38.34 28.74
C GLU A 660 4.02 -37.98 29.04
N PHE A 661 3.20 -38.95 29.48
CA PHE A 661 1.84 -38.69 29.96
C PHE A 661 1.85 -37.67 31.11
N TYR A 662 2.58 -37.98 32.19
CA TYR A 662 2.61 -37.12 33.38
C TYR A 662 3.20 -35.74 33.09
N ASN A 663 4.11 -35.62 32.11
CA ASN A 663 4.70 -34.33 31.70
C ASN A 663 3.72 -33.43 30.93
N LYS A 664 2.77 -34.00 30.20
CA LYS A 664 1.89 -33.23 29.29
C LYS A 664 0.41 -33.22 29.70
N VAL A 665 -0.01 -34.06 30.64
CA VAL A 665 -1.41 -34.14 31.09
C VAL A 665 -1.91 -32.78 31.56
N LYS A 666 -3.15 -32.46 31.19
CA LYS A 666 -3.83 -31.24 31.63
C LYS A 666 -5.16 -31.51 32.32
N THR A 667 -5.76 -32.68 32.08
CA THR A 667 -6.95 -33.15 32.79
C THR A 667 -6.76 -34.59 33.23
N VAL A 668 -7.09 -34.89 34.49
CA VAL A 668 -7.10 -36.24 35.04
C VAL A 668 -8.52 -36.60 35.45
N VAL A 669 -9.05 -37.70 34.93
CA VAL A 669 -10.28 -38.34 35.40
C VAL A 669 -9.88 -39.44 36.37
N PHE A 670 -10.14 -39.23 37.65
CA PHE A 670 -9.81 -40.14 38.72
C PHE A 670 -11.04 -40.97 39.08
N ILE A 671 -10.98 -42.26 38.77
CA ILE A 671 -12.09 -43.19 38.92
C ILE A 671 -12.12 -43.81 40.32
N ILE A 672 -13.29 -43.75 40.93
CA ILE A 672 -13.64 -44.44 42.16
C ILE A 672 -14.67 -45.51 41.82
N ASP A 673 -14.42 -46.74 42.26
CA ASP A 673 -15.41 -47.81 42.23
C ASP A 673 -16.00 -47.99 43.63
N PRO A 674 -17.27 -47.60 43.85
CA PRO A 674 -17.93 -47.76 45.15
C PRO A 674 -17.96 -49.20 45.64
N THR A 675 -17.91 -50.20 44.74
CA THR A 675 -17.92 -51.62 45.12
C THR A 675 -16.59 -52.12 45.68
N MET A 676 -15.48 -51.43 45.41
CA MET A 676 -14.12 -51.84 45.83
C MET A 676 -13.53 -50.93 46.91
N THR A 677 -14.30 -49.94 47.38
CA THR A 677 -13.81 -48.98 48.38
C THR A 677 -13.81 -49.60 49.78
N ASP A 678 -12.77 -49.31 50.57
CA ASP A 678 -12.67 -49.78 51.96
C ASP A 678 -13.53 -48.92 52.90
N ILE A 679 -14.78 -49.36 53.08
CA ILE A 679 -15.78 -48.65 53.90
C ILE A 679 -15.58 -48.81 55.41
N ASP A 680 -14.69 -49.71 55.85
CA ASP A 680 -14.41 -49.95 57.28
C ASP A 680 -13.79 -48.73 57.99
N LYS A 681 -13.31 -47.76 57.20
CA LYS A 681 -12.72 -46.50 57.68
C LYS A 681 -13.76 -45.46 58.10
N VAL A 682 -15.05 -45.69 57.83
CA VAL A 682 -16.16 -44.78 58.14
C VAL A 682 -17.34 -45.57 58.70
N VAL A 683 -18.35 -44.88 59.22
CA VAL A 683 -19.66 -45.46 59.54
C VAL A 683 -20.63 -44.97 58.46
N PRO A 684 -20.85 -45.74 57.36
CA PRO A 684 -21.78 -45.35 56.31
C PRO A 684 -23.22 -45.41 56.80
N SER A 685 -24.15 -44.88 56.01
CA SER A 685 -25.58 -45.07 56.27
C SER A 685 -25.97 -46.55 56.27
N ASP A 686 -27.01 -46.90 57.02
CA ASP A 686 -27.54 -48.28 57.06
C ASP A 686 -27.93 -48.77 55.65
N ALA A 687 -28.51 -47.87 54.84
CA ALA A 687 -28.92 -48.15 53.47
C ALA A 687 -27.73 -48.45 52.54
N PHE A 688 -26.64 -47.67 52.63
CA PHE A 688 -25.43 -47.94 51.86
C PHE A 688 -24.72 -49.21 52.36
N THR A 689 -24.74 -49.47 53.67
CA THR A 689 -24.16 -50.69 54.25
C THR A 689 -24.89 -51.95 53.75
N GLU A 690 -26.21 -51.90 53.66
CA GLU A 690 -27.01 -52.99 53.09
C GLU A 690 -26.72 -53.18 51.59
N TRP A 691 -26.64 -52.07 50.84
CA TRP A 691 -26.25 -52.10 49.43
C TRP A 691 -24.86 -52.73 49.22
N PHE A 692 -23.87 -52.30 49.99
CA PHE A 692 -22.48 -52.73 49.88
C PHE A 692 -22.30 -54.20 50.27
N LYS A 693 -23.08 -54.72 51.24
CA LYS A 693 -23.09 -56.17 51.54
C LYS A 693 -23.56 -57.01 50.35
N LYS A 694 -24.48 -56.48 49.53
CA LYS A 694 -25.07 -57.17 48.39
C LYS A 694 -24.23 -57.07 47.10
N HIS A 695 -23.58 -55.94 46.86
CA HIS A 695 -22.89 -55.64 45.60
C HIS A 695 -21.39 -55.35 45.75
N GLY A 696 -20.90 -55.12 46.96
CA GLY A 696 -19.51 -54.83 47.26
C GLY A 696 -18.61 -56.04 47.06
N ASN A 697 -17.41 -55.79 46.53
CA ASN A 697 -16.40 -56.81 46.34
C ASN A 697 -15.69 -57.08 47.68
N GLN A 698 -16.08 -58.17 48.34
CA GLN A 698 -15.52 -58.59 49.63
C GLN A 698 -14.06 -59.10 49.53
N SER A 699 -13.58 -59.41 48.31
CA SER A 699 -12.28 -60.06 48.09
C SER A 699 -11.13 -59.11 47.76
N GLU A 700 -11.43 -57.92 47.23
CA GLU A 700 -10.45 -56.90 46.88
C GLU A 700 -10.90 -55.54 47.40
N LYS A 701 -10.14 -55.01 48.38
CA LYS A 701 -10.28 -53.63 48.88
C LYS A 701 -9.22 -52.75 48.25
N TYR A 702 -9.62 -51.61 47.71
CA TYR A 702 -8.73 -50.69 47.01
C TYR A 702 -8.37 -49.46 47.85
N ASP A 703 -7.08 -49.15 47.93
CA ASP A 703 -6.60 -47.93 48.58
C ASP A 703 -6.64 -46.73 47.63
N THR A 704 -7.81 -46.09 47.60
CA THR A 704 -8.07 -44.88 46.81
C THR A 704 -7.20 -43.70 47.25
N GLU A 705 -6.96 -43.54 48.55
CA GLU A 705 -6.14 -42.47 49.12
C GLU A 705 -4.66 -42.63 48.74
N GLY A 706 -4.11 -43.85 48.87
CA GLY A 706 -2.75 -44.16 48.48
C GLY A 706 -2.50 -43.94 46.99
N THR A 707 -3.46 -44.31 46.13
CA THR A 707 -3.37 -44.10 44.67
C THR A 707 -3.32 -42.63 44.30
N LEU A 708 -4.19 -41.80 44.91
CA LEU A 708 -4.17 -40.36 44.66
C LEU A 708 -2.86 -39.73 45.15
N SER A 709 -2.38 -40.17 46.32
CA SER A 709 -1.11 -39.69 46.89
C SER A 709 0.07 -40.00 45.97
N GLU A 710 0.13 -41.21 45.40
CA GLU A 710 1.18 -41.57 44.45
C GLU A 710 1.04 -40.85 43.11
N LEU A 711 -0.18 -40.63 42.61
CA LEU A 711 -0.41 -39.78 41.44
C LEU A 711 0.16 -38.36 41.67
N LYS A 712 -0.13 -37.76 42.83
CA LYS A 712 0.41 -36.45 43.21
C LYS A 712 1.93 -36.47 43.32
N ASN A 713 2.49 -37.50 43.93
CA ASN A 713 3.93 -37.69 44.07
C ASN A 713 4.61 -37.74 42.69
N ILE A 714 4.08 -38.53 41.76
CA ILE A 714 4.60 -38.62 40.40
C ILE A 714 4.52 -37.27 39.68
N LEU A 715 3.37 -36.60 39.71
CA LEU A 715 3.17 -35.31 39.05
C LEU A 715 4.12 -34.23 39.60
N THR A 716 4.24 -34.14 40.93
CA THR A 716 4.99 -33.06 41.59
C THR A 716 6.47 -33.35 41.76
N GLN A 717 6.85 -34.50 42.32
CA GLN A 717 8.23 -34.83 42.67
C GLN A 717 9.02 -35.41 41.50
N GLN A 718 8.38 -36.23 40.66
CA GLN A 718 9.10 -36.92 39.58
C GLN A 718 9.12 -36.11 38.28
N VAL A 719 8.05 -35.37 38.00
CA VAL A 719 7.90 -34.60 36.75
C VAL A 719 8.01 -33.09 36.97
N GLY A 720 7.85 -32.60 38.21
CA GLY A 720 7.99 -31.17 38.53
C GLY A 720 6.77 -30.33 38.14
N ARG A 721 5.59 -30.93 37.92
CA ARG A 721 4.35 -30.23 37.59
C ARG A 721 3.67 -29.70 38.85
N LYS A 722 2.99 -28.57 38.73
CA LYS A 722 2.13 -28.02 39.80
C LYS A 722 0.70 -28.56 39.63
N THR A 723 0.09 -29.01 40.71
CA THR A 723 -1.32 -29.48 40.73
C THR A 723 -2.28 -28.39 40.25
N LYS A 724 -1.98 -27.11 40.55
CA LYS A 724 -2.70 -25.91 40.08
C LYS A 724 -2.75 -25.70 38.56
N ASP A 725 -1.99 -26.48 37.77
CA ASP A 725 -2.00 -26.44 36.30
C ASP A 725 -2.84 -27.58 35.68
N ILE A 726 -3.41 -28.45 36.51
CA ILE A 726 -4.11 -29.67 36.12
C ILE A 726 -5.55 -29.60 36.62
N ASP A 727 -6.49 -29.90 35.73
CA ASP A 727 -7.91 -30.08 36.06
C ASP A 727 -8.12 -31.54 36.51
N ILE A 728 -8.88 -31.78 37.59
CA ILE A 728 -9.17 -33.15 38.08
C ILE A 728 -10.68 -33.37 38.19
N ILE A 729 -11.14 -34.51 37.70
CA ILE A 729 -12.54 -34.94 37.78
C ILE A 729 -12.59 -36.23 38.58
N ILE A 730 -13.25 -36.23 39.74
CA ILE A 730 -13.50 -37.42 40.52
C ILE A 730 -14.77 -38.09 40.00
N THR A 731 -14.67 -39.33 39.55
CA THR A 731 -15.78 -40.01 38.87
C THR A 731 -16.09 -41.34 39.55
N CYS A 732 -17.30 -41.47 40.09
CA CYS A 732 -17.83 -42.75 40.57
C CYS A 732 -18.39 -43.55 39.38
N THR A 733 -17.87 -44.77 39.18
CA THR A 733 -18.35 -45.66 38.11
C THR A 733 -19.41 -46.64 38.61
N LYS A 734 -20.04 -47.36 37.66
CA LYS A 734 -21.04 -48.41 37.91
C LYS A 734 -22.33 -47.87 38.54
N LYS A 735 -22.72 -46.64 38.17
CA LYS A 735 -23.93 -45.99 38.68
C LYS A 735 -25.20 -46.83 38.49
N ASP A 736 -25.22 -47.67 37.46
CA ASP A 736 -26.28 -48.66 37.18
C ASP A 736 -26.53 -49.66 38.33
N LEU A 737 -25.58 -49.85 39.26
CA LEU A 737 -25.77 -50.70 40.43
C LEU A 737 -26.64 -50.05 41.52
N GLY A 738 -27.07 -48.79 41.34
CA GLY A 738 -28.05 -48.16 42.21
C GLY A 738 -27.55 -47.67 43.57
N TYR A 739 -26.23 -47.44 43.73
CA TYR A 739 -25.65 -47.06 45.03
C TYR A 739 -26.07 -45.66 45.50
N LEU A 740 -26.35 -44.75 44.57
CA LEU A 740 -26.81 -43.40 44.89
C LEU A 740 -28.29 -43.44 45.30
N GLU A 741 -29.09 -44.15 44.51
CA GLU A 741 -30.53 -44.25 44.68
C GLU A 741 -30.88 -44.95 45.99
N ASN A 742 -30.17 -46.03 46.31
CA ASN A 742 -30.38 -46.77 47.55
C ASN A 742 -29.97 -45.95 48.79
N SER A 743 -29.02 -45.03 48.63
CA SER A 743 -28.53 -44.17 49.72
C SER A 743 -29.26 -42.83 49.79
N ASN A 744 -30.43 -42.69 49.15
CA ASN A 744 -31.26 -41.48 49.10
C ASN A 744 -30.65 -40.27 48.36
N TYR A 745 -29.72 -40.48 47.43
CA TYR A 745 -29.17 -39.45 46.54
C TYR A 745 -29.90 -39.47 45.17
N THR A 746 -31.21 -39.20 45.14
CA THR A 746 -32.11 -39.51 44.00
C THR A 746 -32.65 -38.34 43.17
N TYR A 747 -32.85 -37.14 43.73
CA TYR A 747 -33.49 -36.01 43.01
C TYR A 747 -32.48 -34.93 42.65
N ASP A 748 -32.36 -34.62 41.35
CA ASP A 748 -31.37 -33.71 40.74
C ASP A 748 -29.97 -33.88 41.34
N LEU A 749 -29.33 -35.00 41.00
CA LEU A 749 -27.95 -35.36 41.37
C LEU A 749 -26.99 -34.21 41.03
N ASP A 750 -26.76 -33.33 41.99
CA ASP A 750 -25.82 -32.23 41.86
C ASP A 750 -24.41 -32.69 42.25
N GLU A 751 -23.43 -31.89 41.82
CA GLU A 751 -22.03 -32.18 42.07
C GLU A 751 -21.70 -32.24 43.58
N ASN A 752 -22.43 -31.47 44.40
CA ASN A 752 -22.24 -31.45 45.85
C ASN A 752 -22.77 -32.72 46.53
N MET A 753 -23.87 -33.28 46.05
CA MET A 753 -24.44 -34.55 46.51
C MET A 753 -23.49 -35.70 46.21
N ILE A 754 -22.88 -35.72 45.02
CA ILE A 754 -21.86 -36.73 44.68
C ILE A 754 -20.63 -36.58 45.57
N LYS A 755 -20.16 -35.33 45.79
CA LYS A 755 -19.06 -35.04 46.71
C LYS A 755 -19.39 -35.51 48.14
N LYS A 756 -20.61 -35.24 48.61
CA LYS A 756 -21.10 -35.63 49.94
C LYS A 756 -21.13 -37.15 50.08
N PHE A 757 -21.66 -37.86 49.09
CA PHE A 757 -21.63 -39.31 49.01
C PHE A 757 -20.20 -39.87 49.12
N ILE A 758 -19.25 -39.30 48.37
CA ILE A 758 -17.84 -39.71 48.42
C ILE A 758 -17.22 -39.46 49.81
N SER A 759 -17.54 -38.35 50.48
CA SER A 759 -17.01 -38.09 51.83
C SER A 759 -17.65 -38.94 52.91
N GLU A 760 -18.99 -39.06 52.92
CA GLU A 760 -19.77 -39.57 54.04
C GLU A 760 -20.03 -41.08 53.93
N GLU A 761 -20.37 -41.58 52.75
CA GLU A 761 -20.67 -43.01 52.55
C GLU A 761 -19.42 -43.82 52.23
N LEU A 762 -18.53 -43.28 51.39
CA LEU A 762 -17.30 -43.97 50.98
C LEU A 762 -16.11 -43.73 51.92
N GLY A 763 -16.22 -42.79 52.86
CA GLY A 763 -15.16 -42.46 53.82
C GLY A 763 -13.94 -41.77 53.20
N LEU A 764 -14.08 -41.17 52.02
CA LEU A 764 -12.96 -40.59 51.25
C LEU A 764 -12.83 -39.08 51.41
N ALA A 765 -13.12 -38.55 52.60
CA ALA A 765 -12.99 -37.12 52.89
C ALA A 765 -11.56 -36.59 52.66
N ASN A 766 -10.53 -37.41 52.93
CA ASN A 766 -9.14 -37.01 52.68
C ASN A 766 -8.82 -36.91 51.18
N VAL A 767 -9.45 -37.73 50.33
CA VAL A 767 -9.32 -37.63 48.87
C VAL A 767 -9.86 -36.28 48.41
N ILE A 768 -11.05 -35.89 48.87
CA ILE A 768 -11.70 -34.61 48.56
C ILE A 768 -10.82 -33.43 48.99
N ASN A 769 -10.31 -33.47 50.23
CA ASN A 769 -9.41 -32.42 50.74
C ASN A 769 -8.10 -32.39 49.95
N SER A 770 -7.55 -33.55 49.61
CA SER A 770 -6.31 -33.67 48.87
C SER A 770 -6.45 -33.11 47.47
N VAL A 771 -7.57 -33.22 46.77
CA VAL A 771 -7.69 -32.68 45.40
C VAL A 771 -7.98 -31.19 45.31
N SER A 772 -8.22 -30.51 46.44
CA SER A 772 -8.58 -29.08 46.48
C SER A 772 -7.50 -28.13 45.93
N ASP A 773 -6.24 -28.57 45.82
CA ASP A 773 -5.11 -27.79 45.30
C ASP A 773 -4.96 -27.86 43.77
N PHE A 774 -5.77 -28.66 43.09
CA PHE A 774 -5.82 -28.70 41.63
C PHE A 774 -6.48 -27.44 41.05
N LYS A 775 -6.28 -27.21 39.75
CA LYS A 775 -6.79 -26.00 39.07
C LYS A 775 -8.31 -25.88 39.15
N SER A 776 -8.98 -27.00 38.87
CA SER A 776 -10.42 -27.18 38.97
C SER A 776 -10.68 -28.60 39.43
N VAL A 777 -11.70 -28.77 40.25
CA VAL A 777 -12.14 -30.07 40.78
C VAL A 777 -13.61 -30.20 40.41
N SER A 778 -13.97 -31.29 39.76
CA SER A 778 -15.37 -31.63 39.51
C SER A 778 -15.72 -33.06 39.90
N TYR A 779 -16.98 -33.32 40.20
CA TYR A 779 -17.47 -34.64 40.61
C TYR A 779 -18.51 -35.17 39.62
N ALA A 780 -18.46 -36.45 39.30
CA ALA A 780 -19.39 -37.11 38.38
C ALA A 780 -19.70 -38.54 38.84
N ALA A 781 -20.87 -39.05 38.46
CA ALA A 781 -21.23 -40.45 38.62
C ALA A 781 -21.79 -40.97 37.29
N VAL A 782 -21.22 -42.06 36.78
CA VAL A 782 -21.52 -42.57 35.44
C VAL A 782 -21.59 -44.09 35.43
N SER A 783 -22.32 -44.63 34.47
CA SER A 783 -22.18 -46.02 34.03
C SER A 783 -21.72 -46.12 32.58
N ALA A 784 -21.06 -47.24 32.26
CA ALA A 784 -20.71 -47.60 30.90
C ALA A 784 -21.84 -48.38 30.18
N THR A 785 -22.95 -48.67 30.87
CA THR A 785 -24.12 -49.35 30.31
C THR A 785 -24.98 -48.39 29.46
N ALA A 786 -25.85 -48.95 28.61
CA ALA A 786 -26.68 -48.17 27.70
C ALA A 786 -27.73 -47.29 28.40
N GLU A 787 -28.10 -47.61 29.65
CA GLU A 787 -29.17 -46.93 30.40
C GLU A 787 -28.75 -45.57 30.98
N ASP A 788 -27.45 -45.34 31.23
CA ASP A 788 -26.92 -44.10 31.83
C ASP A 788 -26.04 -43.29 30.85
N ARG A 789 -26.35 -43.43 29.56
CA ARG A 789 -25.59 -42.89 28.44
C ARG A 789 -25.40 -41.37 28.47
N SER A 790 -26.43 -40.65 28.94
CA SER A 790 -26.46 -39.19 29.01
C SER A 790 -25.41 -38.64 29.99
N ALA A 791 -25.24 -39.27 31.16
CA ALA A 791 -24.28 -38.84 32.17
C ALA A 791 -22.83 -39.07 31.71
N LEU A 792 -22.59 -40.18 30.99
CA LEU A 792 -21.27 -40.47 30.41
C LEU A 792 -20.92 -39.50 29.28
N GLU A 793 -21.87 -39.17 28.40
CA GLU A 793 -21.68 -38.16 27.36
C GLU A 793 -21.38 -36.79 27.98
N GLU A 794 -22.14 -36.37 28.99
CA GLU A 794 -21.94 -35.10 29.69
C GLU A 794 -20.55 -35.01 30.34
N LEU A 795 -20.06 -36.09 30.96
CA LEU A 795 -18.70 -36.17 31.51
C LEU A 795 -17.65 -35.89 30.43
N PHE A 796 -17.74 -36.56 29.27
CA PHE A 796 -16.75 -36.38 28.20
C PHE A 796 -16.85 -34.99 27.55
N LEU A 797 -18.06 -34.45 27.39
CA LEU A 797 -18.24 -33.07 26.95
C LEU A 797 -17.68 -32.07 27.98
N ASN A 798 -17.85 -32.32 29.28
CA ASN A 798 -17.29 -31.47 30.34
C ASN A 798 -15.76 -31.49 30.31
N ILE A 799 -15.13 -32.66 30.13
CA ILE A 799 -13.67 -32.78 29.92
C ILE A 799 -13.22 -31.88 28.78
N LEU A 800 -13.90 -31.92 27.63
CA LEU A 800 -13.55 -31.07 26.49
C LEU A 800 -13.83 -29.58 26.77
N LYS A 801 -14.92 -29.23 27.45
CA LYS A 801 -15.27 -27.84 27.83
C LYS A 801 -14.25 -27.22 28.78
N GLN A 802 -13.79 -27.96 29.81
CA GLN A 802 -12.73 -27.52 30.73
C GLN A 802 -11.42 -27.19 29.99
N ARG A 803 -11.20 -27.82 28.83
CA ARG A 803 -10.06 -27.53 27.95
C ARG A 803 -10.28 -26.35 27.00
N GLY A 804 -11.40 -25.64 27.11
CA GLY A 804 -11.76 -24.50 26.27
C GLY A 804 -12.21 -24.88 24.87
N ILE A 805 -12.61 -26.14 24.66
CA ILE A 805 -13.18 -26.58 23.39
C ILE A 805 -14.63 -26.11 23.33
N LYS A 806 -14.99 -25.32 22.32
CA LYS A 806 -16.38 -24.92 22.05
C LYS A 806 -17.15 -26.08 21.44
N MET A 807 -18.36 -26.32 21.95
CA MET A 807 -19.22 -27.43 21.53
C MET A 807 -20.13 -27.09 20.35
N ASP A 808 -20.27 -25.80 20.00
CA ASP A 808 -21.08 -25.29 18.88
C ASP A 808 -20.29 -25.00 17.58
#